data_AF-A0A849HSR9-F1
#
_entry.id   AF-A0A849HSR9-F1
#
_cell.length_a   1.000
_cell.length_b   1.000
_cell.length_c   1.000
_cell.angle_alpha   90.00
_cell.angle_beta   90.00
_cell.angle_gamma   90.00
#
_symmetry.space_group_name_H-M   'P 1'
#
loop_
_entity.id
_entity.type
_entity.pdbx_description
1 polymer ?
#
loop_
_entity_poly.entity_id
_entity_poly.type
_entity_poly.pdbx_seq_one_letter_code
_entity_poly.pdbx_strand_id
1 'polypeptide(L)'
;MANGTTQSPPTQGKRPVVYQQALSSSQPDVVITGTINAYGSVGSYSVNTGSGATLQSFSAAVFGPSTAIFTITNTGLIESHGTNASNPFDGGILLGASGTVLNSGTIESASGIAAFGSGSSYIENSKLIDGSIGVGVVLFSGSGTVVNSGTVYGAKYGAVALFGGGVVSNTSTGLLSSGLAKGDQYALSGQKNSQPVTVQNAGTIIGYAGGIDLGSGGLVSNTGDIRAVGTNAAGTGQNYTNFYGGVRLNDGGTVLNSGTISGQNGVYLHYYNSTTKSNTPPAGLYGYVKNSGLIEASTTAGLQLTVSSNGTTSTYGLFGTGIAMEVPGTVVNTGTINATNVGVVIQAQGTNAETITLVNSGNITGARYAGVGEQNGTAIIHNTGVIQQTGSGGGTLAAYAGIYLQQSGQVFNSAGGVISGRSAIRMNGGGYVENAGSIAANHGVGVYFATSGTAVNSGAITGVHDGVVAGIRGGGGYVTNSGLITAGGTVFVSGGKTFGEVGVLLWSGGTLTNETGGTISAAAGVYLYGSDTVTNQTGGTIAGIAIGVDGAARSGVSTTIDNAGLIAATGTSFSLNGTVYPATGVVLAGSGIIDNAASGTIAGAGGVGILGASGTLINAGLIEGSFGTAVLLSGASDRLILDAGARFGGAIHDSGTYGALELASGSSAGSFDMGGTVSGFNSITFDNGAAWTLEGNYAELGYPSTVAISGFTVGDTLVLDGFTATSDTFVAGMLTLSNGTSTETFYLPGVPPATAFNITDVTAGTQITEVTCYARGTRIATGRGEVAVEDLRIGDAVPTMHAGMQKIKWIGMRGYAAPFANHAKVLPICVRAGALGEGVPSRDLFVSPGHAICIDGVLVHAAQLVNGVSIIQMPRVDEVIYYHIELENHEVIFAENCPAESFMGEYFRTQFHNAASFKALYPQGCAPEHMCLPRLDSGFQLDAIWRRIAARAGIAAPAADGALRGYVDIAGPVLCAGWAQDAAAPETPVCLDIFSQGRRIGRVLANLYREDVRDAGFGSGRHGFEFILPEGVALPVEVRRSTDGSQLAKTDTDAARAA
;
A
#
# COMPACT_ATOMS: atom_id res chain seq x y z
N MET A 1 53.93 2.83 53.17
CA MET A 1 54.95 2.72 54.23
C MET A 1 55.90 1.57 53.89
N ALA A 2 57.17 1.75 54.27
CA ALA A 2 58.33 0.84 54.20
C ALA A 2 59.23 0.93 52.96
N ASN A 3 60.42 1.50 53.23
CA ASN A 3 61.60 1.76 52.41
C ASN A 3 62.30 0.50 51.87
N GLY A 4 63.06 0.69 50.78
CA GLY A 4 64.12 -0.23 50.34
C GLY A 4 65.11 0.48 49.43
N THR A 5 66.27 0.79 49.99
CA THR A 5 67.44 1.49 49.45
C THR A 5 67.95 1.03 48.08
N THR A 6 68.45 2.01 47.34
CA THR A 6 69.36 1.94 46.18
C THR A 6 70.49 0.92 46.31
N GLN A 7 70.60 0.00 45.34
CA GLN A 7 71.87 -0.64 44.97
C GLN A 7 72.22 -0.25 43.54
N SER A 8 73.34 0.46 43.38
CA SER A 8 73.97 0.72 42.08
C SER A 8 74.53 -0.58 41.51
N PRO A 9 74.30 -0.91 40.22
CA PRO A 9 75.12 -1.88 39.51
C PRO A 9 76.42 -1.22 39.01
N PRO A 10 77.45 -2.03 38.73
CA PRO A 10 78.86 -1.64 38.87
C PRO A 10 79.37 -0.83 37.68
N THR A 11 80.39 -0.02 37.96
CA THR A 11 81.28 0.61 36.97
C THR A 11 81.90 -0.45 36.06
N GLN A 12 81.36 -0.64 34.85
CA GLN A 12 82.04 -1.40 33.81
C GLN A 12 83.15 -0.53 33.21
N GLY A 13 84.38 -1.04 33.33
CA GLY A 13 85.58 -0.47 32.75
C GLY A 13 85.47 -0.28 31.24
N LYS A 14 86.24 0.71 30.76
CA LYS A 14 86.48 1.01 29.34
C LYS A 14 86.70 -0.29 28.53
N ARG A 15 85.68 -0.72 27.80
CA ARG A 15 85.83 -1.73 26.74
C ARG A 15 86.43 -1.05 25.50
N PRO A 16 87.25 -1.75 24.69
CA PRO A 16 87.89 -1.18 23.52
C PRO A 16 86.82 -0.75 22.50
N VAL A 17 86.87 0.52 22.10
CA VAL A 17 86.03 1.13 21.06
C VAL A 17 86.69 0.83 19.71
N VAL A 18 86.04 0.07 18.83
CA VAL A 18 86.54 -0.07 17.44
C VAL A 18 85.41 -0.22 16.40
N TYR A 19 85.61 0.56 15.33
CA TYR A 19 85.06 0.53 13.95
C TYR A 19 83.65 1.07 13.67
N GLN A 20 83.60 2.39 13.43
CA GLN A 20 82.70 3.03 12.48
C GLN A 20 83.05 2.54 11.08
N GLN A 21 82.22 1.69 10.47
CA GLN A 21 82.41 1.27 9.08
C GLN A 21 81.72 2.30 8.17
N ALA A 22 82.42 3.38 7.83
CA ALA A 22 81.99 4.28 6.76
C ALA A 22 82.22 3.57 5.42
N LEU A 23 81.15 3.15 4.77
CA LEU A 23 81.23 2.45 3.49
C LEU A 23 81.58 3.45 2.38
N SER A 24 82.74 3.27 1.75
CA SER A 24 83.10 4.04 0.55
C SER A 24 82.25 3.58 -0.64
N SER A 25 82.05 4.46 -1.63
CA SER A 25 81.31 4.16 -2.86
C SER A 25 81.89 3.01 -3.71
N SER A 26 83.03 2.42 -3.32
CA SER A 26 83.72 1.33 -4.02
C SER A 26 83.43 -0.08 -3.48
N GLN A 27 82.72 -0.22 -2.34
CA GLN A 27 82.29 -1.51 -1.81
C GLN A 27 80.75 -1.63 -1.89
N PRO A 28 80.20 -2.38 -2.88
CA PRO A 28 78.76 -2.41 -3.11
C PRO A 28 77.98 -3.25 -2.09
N ASP A 29 78.60 -4.28 -1.49
CA ASP A 29 77.91 -5.20 -0.56
C ASP A 29 78.71 -5.44 0.72
N VAL A 30 78.02 -5.54 1.86
CA VAL A 30 78.60 -5.71 3.20
C VAL A 30 77.92 -6.86 3.93
N VAL A 31 78.71 -7.73 4.55
CA VAL A 31 78.22 -8.85 5.36
C VAL A 31 78.73 -8.71 6.80
N ILE A 32 77.80 -8.60 7.76
CA ILE A 32 78.07 -8.47 9.19
C ILE A 32 77.73 -9.80 9.85
N THR A 33 78.74 -10.48 10.40
CA THR A 33 78.58 -11.80 11.05
C THR A 33 78.93 -11.79 12.54
N GLY A 34 79.59 -10.73 13.03
CA GLY A 34 79.99 -10.54 14.42
C GLY A 34 79.19 -9.45 15.15
N THR A 35 79.74 -8.94 16.24
CA THR A 35 79.16 -7.84 17.03
C THR A 35 79.76 -6.49 16.61
N ILE A 36 78.93 -5.51 16.28
CA ILE A 36 79.30 -4.10 16.07
C ILE A 36 78.71 -3.28 17.22
N ASN A 37 79.54 -2.56 17.97
CA ASN A 37 79.10 -1.71 19.07
C ASN A 37 79.50 -0.25 18.82
N ALA A 38 78.52 0.67 18.79
CA ALA A 38 78.75 2.10 18.70
C ALA A 38 78.37 2.80 20.03
N TYR A 39 79.31 3.56 20.61
CA TYR A 39 79.12 4.34 21.84
C TYR A 39 79.50 5.80 21.62
N GLY A 40 78.61 6.76 21.90
CA GLY A 40 78.89 8.20 21.79
C GLY A 40 78.16 8.91 20.64
N SER A 41 78.35 10.23 20.49
CA SER A 41 78.00 10.98 19.27
C SER A 41 79.07 10.72 18.21
N VAL A 42 78.93 9.61 17.48
CA VAL A 42 79.97 9.09 16.58
C VAL A 42 79.59 9.38 15.11
N GLY A 43 80.16 10.46 14.57
CA GLY A 43 80.01 10.87 13.18
C GLY A 43 78.71 11.61 12.87
N SER A 44 78.81 12.74 12.16
CA SER A 44 77.67 13.52 11.69
C SER A 44 77.46 13.28 10.20
N TYR A 45 76.39 12.57 9.85
CA TYR A 45 75.94 12.53 8.45
C TYR A 45 75.06 13.74 8.17
N SER A 46 75.44 14.53 7.17
CA SER A 46 74.72 15.73 6.75
C SER A 46 73.78 15.40 5.60
N VAL A 47 72.48 15.31 5.87
CA VAL A 47 71.45 15.09 4.84
C VAL A 47 70.83 16.44 4.46
N ASN A 48 70.74 16.74 3.16
CA ASN A 48 69.98 17.88 2.66
C ASN A 48 68.51 17.47 2.55
N THR A 49 67.67 17.97 3.47
CA THR A 49 66.24 17.62 3.58
C THR A 49 65.34 18.34 2.58
N GLY A 50 65.91 19.08 1.61
CA GLY A 50 65.17 19.63 0.47
C GLY A 50 64.25 20.83 0.77
N SER A 51 64.14 21.29 2.01
CA SER A 51 63.21 22.39 2.40
C SER A 51 63.89 23.64 2.98
N GLY A 52 65.15 23.92 2.62
CA GLY A 52 65.82 25.18 3.01
C GLY A 52 66.15 25.34 4.51
N ALA A 53 66.22 24.24 5.28
CA ALA A 53 66.59 24.28 6.71
C ALA A 53 67.84 23.44 7.01
N THR A 54 68.56 23.91 8.04
CA THR A 54 69.83 23.48 8.66
C THR A 54 70.26 22.01 8.56
N LEU A 55 71.57 21.81 8.34
CA LEU A 55 72.30 20.53 8.47
C LEU A 55 72.02 19.88 9.84
N GLN A 56 71.30 18.76 9.88
CA GLN A 56 71.17 17.95 11.08
C GLN A 56 72.26 16.87 11.09
N SER A 57 72.86 16.62 12.26
CA SER A 57 73.86 15.58 12.46
C SER A 57 73.18 14.30 12.96
N PHE A 58 73.28 13.22 12.19
CA PHE A 58 72.78 11.88 12.57
C PHE A 58 73.94 10.95 12.92
N SER A 59 73.82 10.16 14.00
CA SER A 59 74.78 9.11 14.37
C SER A 59 74.22 7.73 14.00
N ALA A 60 75.05 6.79 13.53
CA ALA A 60 74.64 5.40 13.30
C ALA A 60 75.79 4.41 13.50
N ALA A 61 75.50 3.16 13.86
CA ALA A 61 76.54 2.12 13.96
C ALA A 61 77.08 1.71 12.57
N VAL A 62 76.22 1.73 11.55
CA VAL A 62 76.57 1.44 10.15
C VAL A 62 76.05 2.53 9.23
N PHE A 63 76.93 3.05 8.35
CA PHE A 63 76.58 4.07 7.36
C PHE A 63 76.72 3.54 5.94
N GLY A 64 75.62 3.59 5.18
CA GLY A 64 75.62 3.38 3.74
C GLY A 64 76.12 4.59 2.95
N PRO A 65 76.67 4.39 1.73
CA PRO A 65 77.11 5.48 0.87
C PRO A 65 75.97 6.45 0.49
N SER A 66 76.33 7.69 0.19
CA SER A 66 75.40 8.77 -0.21
C SER A 66 74.89 8.71 -1.65
N THR A 67 75.51 7.89 -2.51
CA THR A 67 75.41 8.05 -3.97
C THR A 67 75.31 6.75 -4.77
N ALA A 68 75.39 5.57 -4.15
CA ALA A 68 75.35 4.28 -4.85
C ALA A 68 74.30 3.34 -4.22
N ILE A 69 73.70 2.45 -5.01
CA ILE A 69 72.85 1.35 -4.52
C ILE A 69 73.76 0.28 -3.89
N PHE A 70 73.40 -0.25 -2.73
CA PHE A 70 74.25 -1.15 -1.95
C PHE A 70 73.43 -2.16 -1.13
N THR A 71 74.03 -3.29 -0.75
CA THR A 71 73.40 -4.32 0.10
C THR A 71 74.12 -4.46 1.43
N ILE A 72 73.40 -4.40 2.56
CA ILE A 72 73.89 -4.78 3.89
C ILE A 72 73.22 -6.08 4.31
N THR A 73 74.00 -7.14 4.50
CA THR A 73 73.54 -8.41 5.09
C THR A 73 74.00 -8.50 6.54
N ASN A 74 73.08 -8.46 7.50
CA ASN A 74 73.39 -8.67 8.92
C ASN A 74 72.93 -10.03 9.39
N THR A 75 73.86 -10.84 9.89
CA THR A 75 73.63 -12.13 10.55
C THR A 75 74.10 -12.13 12.02
N GLY A 76 74.78 -11.05 12.44
CA GLY A 76 75.39 -10.87 13.77
C GLY A 76 74.58 -9.97 14.70
N LEU A 77 75.25 -9.15 15.51
CA LEU A 77 74.66 -8.21 16.47
C LEU A 77 75.13 -6.78 16.16
N ILE A 78 74.22 -5.82 16.04
CA ILE A 78 74.53 -4.39 15.87
C ILE A 78 73.92 -3.65 17.06
N GLU A 79 74.75 -3.11 17.96
CA GLU A 79 74.33 -2.30 19.10
C GLU A 79 74.76 -0.84 18.90
N SER A 80 73.84 0.10 19.10
CA SER A 80 74.10 1.54 19.06
C SER A 80 73.55 2.24 20.29
N HIS A 81 74.44 2.78 21.12
CA HIS A 81 74.10 3.52 22.33
C HIS A 81 74.30 5.03 22.07
N GLY A 82 73.29 5.65 21.47
CA GLY A 82 73.25 7.10 21.22
C GLY A 82 73.29 7.90 22.54
N THR A 83 73.90 9.09 22.51
CA THR A 83 74.06 9.96 23.70
C THR A 83 72.88 10.89 23.94
N ASN A 84 71.93 10.97 23.01
CA ASN A 84 70.86 11.94 23.09
C ASN A 84 69.49 11.25 23.03
N ALA A 85 68.89 11.03 24.21
CA ALA A 85 67.53 10.50 24.36
C ALA A 85 66.43 11.35 23.65
N SER A 86 66.80 12.53 23.14
CA SER A 86 65.89 13.45 22.43
C SER A 86 66.02 13.45 20.90
N ASN A 87 67.07 12.85 20.31
CA ASN A 87 67.20 12.76 18.85
C ASN A 87 66.66 11.40 18.35
N PRO A 88 65.50 11.36 17.69
CA PRO A 88 64.84 10.09 17.34
C PRO A 88 65.48 9.37 16.14
N PHE A 89 66.66 9.79 15.69
CA PHE A 89 67.27 9.34 14.45
C PHE A 89 68.72 8.84 14.62
N ASP A 90 69.18 8.62 15.85
CA ASP A 90 70.43 7.91 16.09
C ASP A 90 70.22 6.41 15.79
N GLY A 91 70.67 5.98 14.60
CA GLY A 91 70.31 4.72 13.97
C GLY A 91 71.19 3.52 14.35
N GLY A 92 70.70 2.30 14.12
CA GLY A 92 71.54 1.12 13.99
C GLY A 92 72.19 1.11 12.61
N ILE A 93 71.38 1.24 11.57
CA ILE A 93 71.81 1.38 10.17
C ILE A 93 71.21 2.66 9.57
N LEU A 94 72.04 3.48 8.93
CA LEU A 94 71.60 4.66 8.19
C LEU A 94 72.01 4.56 6.71
N LEU A 95 71.03 4.60 5.81
CA LEU A 95 71.22 4.59 4.36
C LEU A 95 71.09 6.02 3.80
N GLY A 96 72.18 6.56 3.28
CA GLY A 96 72.19 7.89 2.64
C GLY A 96 71.54 7.92 1.25
N ALA A 97 71.68 6.83 0.49
CA ALA A 97 70.98 6.55 -0.76
C ALA A 97 70.04 5.34 -0.60
N SER A 98 69.30 5.01 -1.66
CA SER A 98 68.46 3.81 -1.72
C SER A 98 69.30 2.54 -1.72
N GLY A 99 68.90 1.53 -0.95
CA GLY A 99 69.69 0.31 -0.78
C GLY A 99 68.89 -0.83 -0.16
N THR A 100 69.56 -1.98 -0.06
CA THR A 100 68.99 -3.24 0.42
C THR A 100 69.58 -3.59 1.79
N VAL A 101 68.73 -3.94 2.77
CA VAL A 101 69.16 -4.48 4.07
C VAL A 101 68.52 -5.85 4.28
N LEU A 102 69.34 -6.88 4.43
CA LEU A 102 68.94 -8.25 4.73
C LEU A 102 69.36 -8.58 6.17
N ASN A 103 68.44 -8.53 7.12
CA ASN A 103 68.68 -8.76 8.53
C ASN A 103 68.16 -10.14 8.97
N SER A 104 69.07 -11.07 9.26
CA SER A 104 68.82 -12.30 10.01
C SER A 104 69.52 -12.31 11.37
N GLY A 105 70.16 -11.20 11.74
CA GLY A 105 70.81 -10.94 13.02
C GLY A 105 69.95 -10.09 13.96
N THR A 106 70.59 -9.49 14.97
CA THR A 106 69.95 -8.59 15.94
C THR A 106 70.46 -7.16 15.72
N ILE A 107 69.56 -6.18 15.70
CA ILE A 107 69.87 -4.74 15.71
C ILE A 107 69.20 -4.13 16.94
N GLU A 108 69.98 -3.57 17.86
CA GLU A 108 69.50 -2.89 19.07
C GLU A 108 70.05 -1.45 19.09
N SER A 109 69.17 -0.47 18.91
CA SER A 109 69.57 0.93 18.79
C SER A 109 68.48 1.89 19.25
N ALA A 110 68.78 3.19 19.30
CA ALA A 110 67.73 4.18 19.58
C ALA A 110 66.67 4.19 18.48
N SER A 111 67.07 4.14 17.21
CA SER A 111 66.22 3.81 16.05
C SER A 111 66.87 2.72 15.21
N GLY A 112 66.11 1.76 14.67
CA GLY A 112 66.66 0.57 14.00
C GLY A 112 67.34 0.91 12.67
N ILE A 113 66.55 1.10 11.61
CA ILE A 113 67.03 1.39 10.25
C ILE A 113 66.39 2.69 9.74
N ALA A 114 67.21 3.60 9.21
CA ALA A 114 66.73 4.82 8.56
C ALA A 114 67.27 4.94 7.14
N ALA A 115 66.41 5.24 6.15
CA ALA A 115 66.81 5.48 4.77
C ALA A 115 66.34 6.86 4.27
N PHE A 116 67.28 7.63 3.71
CA PHE A 116 67.06 9.00 3.23
C PHE A 116 67.11 9.13 1.70
N GLY A 117 67.48 8.06 0.98
CA GLY A 117 67.51 8.06 -0.48
C GLY A 117 66.15 8.32 -1.13
N SER A 118 66.14 8.99 -2.28
CA SER A 118 64.93 9.30 -3.06
C SER A 118 64.42 8.16 -3.94
N GLY A 119 65.22 7.11 -4.18
CA GLY A 119 64.81 5.88 -4.88
C GLY A 119 64.27 4.81 -3.92
N SER A 120 64.08 3.58 -4.43
CA SER A 120 63.46 2.51 -3.65
C SER A 120 64.43 1.71 -2.79
N SER A 121 64.18 1.66 -1.48
CA SER A 121 64.93 0.82 -0.53
C SER A 121 64.18 -0.49 -0.25
N TYR A 122 64.92 -1.58 -0.03
CA TYR A 122 64.38 -2.89 0.33
C TYR A 122 64.94 -3.32 1.69
N ILE A 123 64.08 -3.67 2.63
CA ILE A 123 64.48 -4.11 3.97
C ILE A 123 63.79 -5.44 4.24
N GLU A 124 64.57 -6.47 4.54
CA GLU A 124 64.08 -7.77 4.94
C GLU A 124 64.58 -8.10 6.34
N ASN A 125 63.66 -8.43 7.25
CA ASN A 125 63.98 -8.81 8.61
C ASN A 125 63.40 -10.18 8.95
N SER A 126 64.26 -11.11 9.35
CA SER A 126 63.87 -12.44 9.80
C SER A 126 64.17 -12.71 11.28
N LYS A 127 64.75 -11.74 12.01
CA LYS A 127 65.07 -11.88 13.44
C LYS A 127 64.69 -10.64 14.25
N LEU A 128 65.58 -9.73 14.64
CA LEU A 128 65.23 -8.61 15.53
C LEU A 128 65.78 -7.27 15.02
N ILE A 129 64.89 -6.28 14.95
CA ILE A 129 65.20 -4.84 14.85
C ILE A 129 64.50 -4.14 16.02
N ASP A 130 65.26 -3.63 16.97
CA ASP A 130 64.78 -2.92 18.15
C ASP A 130 65.20 -1.45 18.12
N GLY A 131 64.24 -0.57 17.79
CA GLY A 131 64.32 0.88 17.93
C GLY A 131 63.83 1.33 19.30
N SER A 132 64.59 1.03 20.35
CA SER A 132 64.23 1.13 21.76
C SER A 132 63.75 2.51 22.25
N ILE A 133 64.02 3.58 21.49
CA ILE A 133 63.59 4.96 21.82
C ILE A 133 62.72 5.57 20.70
N GLY A 134 63.07 5.32 19.45
CA GLY A 134 62.53 6.00 18.27
C GLY A 134 61.64 5.11 17.42
N VAL A 135 62.14 4.75 16.24
CA VAL A 135 61.44 4.00 15.20
C VAL A 135 62.20 2.72 14.86
N GLY A 136 61.50 1.63 14.56
CA GLY A 136 62.14 0.40 14.09
C GLY A 136 62.75 0.58 12.70
N VAL A 137 61.92 0.98 11.72
CA VAL A 137 62.31 1.23 10.33
C VAL A 137 61.65 2.53 9.84
N VAL A 138 62.43 3.43 9.25
CA VAL A 138 61.92 4.67 8.64
C VAL A 138 62.48 4.93 7.25
N LEU A 139 61.59 5.21 6.29
CA LEU A 139 61.94 5.56 4.90
C LEU A 139 61.42 6.97 4.57
N PHE A 140 62.31 7.95 4.38
CA PHE A 140 61.94 9.37 4.32
C PHE A 140 61.53 9.90 2.94
N SER A 141 62.21 9.52 1.86
CA SER A 141 62.16 10.29 0.60
C SER A 141 61.69 9.49 -0.61
N GLY A 142 61.89 8.17 -0.62
CA GLY A 142 61.51 7.27 -1.71
C GLY A 142 60.57 6.15 -1.26
N SER A 143 59.83 5.57 -2.20
CA SER A 143 58.96 4.42 -1.95
C SER A 143 59.79 3.19 -1.58
N GLY A 144 59.45 2.40 -0.56
CA GLY A 144 60.27 1.23 -0.21
C GLY A 144 59.49 -0.04 0.12
N THR A 145 60.20 -1.16 0.20
CA THR A 145 59.64 -2.46 0.56
C THR A 145 60.21 -2.91 1.89
N VAL A 146 59.34 -3.26 2.84
CA VAL A 146 59.72 -3.87 4.13
C VAL A 146 59.09 -5.25 4.23
N VAL A 147 59.91 -6.30 4.26
CA VAL A 147 59.48 -7.69 4.47
C VAL A 147 59.88 -8.11 5.88
N ASN A 148 58.93 -8.59 6.67
CA ASN A 148 59.18 -8.99 8.05
C ASN A 148 58.67 -10.42 8.35
N SER A 149 59.56 -11.27 8.83
CA SER A 149 59.27 -12.58 9.43
C SER A 149 59.81 -12.75 10.85
N GLY A 150 60.50 -11.74 11.37
CA GLY A 150 60.93 -11.63 12.76
C GLY A 150 60.18 -10.54 13.52
N THR A 151 60.86 -9.84 14.43
CA THR A 151 60.33 -8.72 15.22
C THR A 151 60.94 -7.41 14.76
N VAL A 152 60.10 -6.42 14.48
CA VAL A 152 60.47 -5.01 14.37
C VAL A 152 59.74 -4.24 15.46
N TYR A 153 60.50 -3.66 16.38
CA TYR A 153 60.00 -2.87 17.49
C TYR A 153 60.47 -1.42 17.34
N GLY A 154 59.59 -0.45 17.63
CA GLY A 154 59.96 0.95 17.72
C GLY A 154 59.13 1.68 18.76
N ALA A 155 59.77 2.20 19.82
CA ALA A 155 59.05 2.68 21.00
C ALA A 155 58.11 3.86 20.68
N LYS A 156 58.63 5.00 20.21
CA LYS A 156 57.86 6.25 20.15
C LYS A 156 57.18 6.51 18.81
N TYR A 157 57.80 6.16 17.69
CA TYR A 157 57.32 6.50 16.33
C TYR A 157 56.89 5.26 15.52
N GLY A 158 56.75 4.11 16.17
CA GLY A 158 56.27 2.88 15.55
C GLY A 158 57.34 1.94 15.04
N ALA A 159 56.93 0.74 14.65
CA ALA A 159 57.79 -0.25 14.05
C ALA A 159 58.22 0.15 12.64
N VAL A 160 57.30 0.68 11.82
CA VAL A 160 57.57 1.06 10.43
C VAL A 160 56.92 2.41 10.09
N ALA A 161 57.70 3.34 9.55
CA ALA A 161 57.22 4.63 9.06
C ALA A 161 57.64 4.87 7.59
N LEU A 162 56.66 5.05 6.70
CA LEU A 162 56.85 5.25 5.27
C LEU A 162 56.41 6.65 4.85
N PHE A 163 57.37 7.52 4.51
CA PHE A 163 57.10 8.89 4.09
C PHE A 163 56.97 9.03 2.56
N GLY A 164 57.57 8.12 1.78
CA GLY A 164 57.52 8.09 0.31
C GLY A 164 56.56 7.06 -0.31
N GLY A 165 55.70 6.43 0.50
CA GLY A 165 54.85 5.28 0.09
C GLY A 165 55.61 3.95 0.07
N GLY A 166 54.99 2.90 -0.49
CA GLY A 166 55.64 1.59 -0.67
C GLY A 166 54.85 0.38 -0.17
N VAL A 167 55.54 -0.72 0.11
CA VAL A 167 54.95 -2.01 0.47
C VAL A 167 55.50 -2.50 1.81
N VAL A 168 54.63 -2.93 2.72
CA VAL A 168 55.00 -3.67 3.94
C VAL A 168 54.38 -5.05 3.88
N SER A 169 55.20 -6.09 3.95
CA SER A 169 54.78 -7.49 3.99
C SER A 169 55.20 -8.13 5.32
N ASN A 170 54.25 -8.27 6.24
CA ASN A 170 54.46 -8.95 7.51
C ASN A 170 53.94 -10.40 7.42
N THR A 171 54.85 -11.36 7.43
CA THR A 171 54.52 -12.80 7.30
C THR A 171 53.90 -13.36 8.58
N SER A 172 53.44 -14.61 8.58
CA SER A 172 52.69 -15.23 9.69
C SER A 172 53.46 -15.33 11.01
N THR A 173 54.79 -15.29 10.99
CA THR A 173 55.63 -15.27 12.20
C THR A 173 56.07 -13.86 12.58
N GLY A 174 55.79 -12.86 11.74
CA GLY A 174 56.28 -11.51 11.90
C GLY A 174 55.50 -10.70 12.94
N LEU A 175 56.24 -9.95 13.76
CA LEU A 175 55.71 -8.97 14.71
C LEU A 175 56.19 -7.56 14.35
N LEU A 176 55.25 -6.65 14.10
CA LEU A 176 55.49 -5.20 14.06
C LEU A 176 54.86 -4.58 15.31
N SER A 177 55.67 -4.01 16.19
CA SER A 177 55.18 -3.43 17.45
C SER A 177 55.69 -2.01 17.68
N SER A 178 54.78 -1.10 18.06
CA SER A 178 55.23 0.14 18.71
C SER A 178 55.54 -0.10 20.20
N GLY A 179 56.02 0.93 20.88
CA GLY A 179 55.89 1.00 22.34
C GLY A 179 54.43 0.95 22.77
N LEU A 180 54.16 0.37 23.93
CA LEU A 180 52.81 0.13 24.45
C LEU A 180 52.46 1.03 25.65
N ALA A 181 53.14 2.16 25.78
CA ALA A 181 52.91 3.16 26.83
C ALA A 181 52.16 4.39 26.31
N LYS A 182 51.55 5.14 27.24
CA LYS A 182 50.80 6.36 26.91
C LYS A 182 51.71 7.41 26.26
N GLY A 183 51.42 7.74 25.00
CA GLY A 183 52.18 8.70 24.19
C GLY A 183 52.91 8.07 23.01
N ASP A 184 53.00 6.74 22.97
CA ASP A 184 53.55 6.00 21.83
C ASP A 184 52.55 5.99 20.65
N GLN A 185 53.10 6.00 19.42
CA GLN A 185 52.32 6.17 18.18
C GLN A 185 51.77 4.84 17.61
N TYR A 186 51.45 4.83 16.32
CA TYR A 186 50.97 3.69 15.56
C TYR A 186 52.09 2.68 15.30
N ALA A 187 51.76 1.38 15.17
CA ALA A 187 52.78 0.37 14.81
C ALA A 187 53.32 0.59 13.40
N LEU A 188 52.44 0.94 12.47
CA LEU A 188 52.78 1.29 11.09
C LEU A 188 52.14 2.64 10.72
N SER A 189 52.94 3.55 10.17
CA SER A 189 52.46 4.85 9.73
C SER A 189 52.91 5.21 8.31
N GLY A 190 52.04 5.94 7.60
CA GLY A 190 52.32 6.54 6.29
C GLY A 190 52.13 8.06 6.33
N GLN A 191 53.02 8.83 5.69
CA GLN A 191 52.90 10.29 5.66
C GLN A 191 51.69 10.75 4.82
N LYS A 192 51.02 11.80 5.28
CA LYS A 192 49.99 12.51 4.50
C LYS A 192 50.57 13.24 3.28
N ASN A 193 49.78 13.33 2.22
CA ASN A 193 50.14 13.85 0.89
C ASN A 193 51.32 13.10 0.24
N SER A 194 51.47 11.81 0.53
CA SER A 194 52.50 10.94 -0.05
C SER A 194 51.91 9.89 -0.99
N GLN A 195 52.76 9.06 -1.60
CA GLN A 195 52.29 7.93 -2.40
C GLN A 195 51.57 6.89 -1.51
N PRO A 196 50.53 6.20 -2.00
CA PRO A 196 49.80 5.21 -1.22
C PRO A 196 50.71 4.07 -0.71
N VAL A 197 50.40 3.57 0.48
CA VAL A 197 51.08 2.41 1.08
C VAL A 197 50.24 1.15 0.91
N THR A 198 50.88 0.05 0.55
CA THR A 198 50.29 -1.29 0.56
C THR A 198 50.82 -2.10 1.74
N VAL A 199 49.93 -2.62 2.58
CA VAL A 199 50.25 -3.48 3.72
C VAL A 199 49.65 -4.86 3.49
N GLN A 200 50.48 -5.89 3.55
CA GLN A 200 50.09 -7.30 3.54
C GLN A 200 50.46 -7.89 4.91
N ASN A 201 49.47 -8.21 5.73
CA ASN A 201 49.70 -8.73 7.08
C ASN A 201 49.13 -10.14 7.24
N ALA A 202 49.99 -11.11 7.53
CA ALA A 202 49.64 -12.44 7.99
C ALA A 202 50.06 -12.70 9.46
N GLY A 203 50.93 -11.86 10.03
CA GLY A 203 51.41 -11.94 11.41
C GLY A 203 50.67 -10.97 12.34
N THR A 204 51.41 -10.41 13.31
CA THR A 204 50.85 -9.46 14.29
C THR A 204 51.39 -8.05 14.08
N ILE A 205 50.48 -7.07 14.02
CA ILE A 205 50.77 -5.64 14.04
C ILE A 205 50.09 -5.04 15.28
N ILE A 206 50.86 -4.51 16.22
CA ILE A 206 50.33 -4.03 17.50
C ILE A 206 50.89 -2.67 17.87
N GLY A 207 50.02 -1.71 18.18
CA GLY A 207 50.45 -0.39 18.62
C GLY A 207 49.64 0.18 19.77
N TYR A 208 50.20 1.16 20.47
CA TYR A 208 49.49 1.86 21.54
C TYR A 208 48.41 2.76 20.97
N ALA A 209 48.79 3.78 20.19
CA ALA A 209 47.82 4.66 19.56
C ALA A 209 47.04 3.91 18.48
N GLY A 210 47.64 3.04 17.68
CA GLY A 210 46.87 2.22 16.75
C GLY A 210 47.71 1.19 16.00
N GLY A 211 47.05 0.29 15.28
CA GLY A 211 47.76 -0.69 14.46
C GLY A 211 48.40 -0.01 13.24
N ILE A 212 47.57 0.54 12.36
CA ILE A 212 47.97 1.16 11.09
C ILE A 212 47.31 2.54 10.95
N ASP A 213 48.08 3.57 10.60
CA ASP A 213 47.56 4.89 10.17
C ASP A 213 48.24 5.33 8.86
N LEU A 214 47.50 5.32 7.76
CA LEU A 214 48.00 5.74 6.45
C LEU A 214 47.46 7.13 6.09
N GLY A 215 48.37 8.07 5.83
CA GLY A 215 48.02 9.46 5.56
C GLY A 215 47.46 9.76 4.16
N SER A 216 47.58 8.86 3.18
CA SER A 216 47.17 9.09 1.77
C SER A 216 46.71 7.82 1.07
N GLY A 217 45.49 7.38 1.38
CA GLY A 217 44.88 6.17 0.89
C GLY A 217 45.68 4.92 1.23
N GLY A 218 45.56 3.91 0.36
CA GLY A 218 46.35 2.68 0.44
C GLY A 218 45.50 1.42 0.41
N LEU A 219 46.20 0.29 0.49
CA LEU A 219 45.62 -1.05 0.56
C LEU A 219 46.13 -1.74 1.82
N VAL A 220 45.23 -2.18 2.70
CA VAL A 220 45.55 -3.05 3.83
C VAL A 220 44.89 -4.40 3.60
N SER A 221 45.68 -5.44 3.37
CA SER A 221 45.24 -6.83 3.29
C SER A 221 45.66 -7.57 4.56
N ASN A 222 44.72 -7.94 5.40
CA ASN A 222 44.95 -8.58 6.69
C ASN A 222 44.37 -10.00 6.74
N THR A 223 45.24 -10.99 6.86
CA THR A 223 44.90 -12.38 7.23
C THR A 223 45.37 -12.72 8.64
N GLY A 224 46.15 -11.84 9.29
CA GLY A 224 46.68 -12.00 10.63
C GLY A 224 45.93 -11.14 11.66
N ASP A 225 46.68 -10.50 12.55
CA ASP A 225 46.15 -9.76 13.70
C ASP A 225 46.66 -8.31 13.70
N ILE A 226 45.74 -7.34 13.71
CA ILE A 226 46.05 -5.90 13.81
C ILE A 226 45.36 -5.34 15.05
N ARG A 227 46.12 -4.83 16.02
CA ARG A 227 45.57 -4.39 17.31
C ARG A 227 46.05 -3.02 17.75
N ALA A 228 45.12 -2.24 18.28
CA ALA A 228 45.40 -1.08 19.13
C ALA A 228 45.13 -1.44 20.59
N VAL A 229 46.10 -1.23 21.48
CA VAL A 229 45.94 -1.53 22.93
C VAL A 229 45.75 -0.30 23.79
N GLY A 230 46.07 0.89 23.28
CA GLY A 230 45.89 2.13 24.00
C GLY A 230 44.41 2.50 24.11
N THR A 231 44.06 3.13 25.22
CA THR A 231 42.73 3.70 25.44
C THR A 231 42.85 5.20 25.71
N ASN A 232 41.98 6.00 25.10
CA ASN A 232 41.79 7.38 25.55
C ASN A 232 41.16 7.41 26.95
N ALA A 233 41.89 7.96 27.93
CA ALA A 233 41.31 8.24 29.25
C ALA A 233 40.36 9.45 29.14
N ALA A 234 39.16 9.32 29.72
CA ALA A 234 38.16 10.39 29.76
C ALA A 234 38.73 11.67 30.43
N GLY A 235 38.47 12.85 29.85
CA GLY A 235 38.46 14.11 30.60
C GLY A 235 39.68 15.04 30.50
N THR A 236 40.65 14.85 29.60
CA THR A 236 41.67 15.88 29.37
C THR A 236 41.43 16.56 28.03
N GLY A 237 41.10 17.86 28.03
CA GLY A 237 40.87 18.71 26.85
C GLY A 237 42.11 18.89 25.94
N GLN A 238 42.70 17.78 25.52
CA GLN A 238 43.83 17.69 24.60
C GLN A 238 43.29 17.42 23.19
N ASN A 239 43.85 18.11 22.20
CA ASN A 239 43.43 18.04 20.80
C ASN A 239 43.41 16.60 20.26
N TYR A 240 42.22 16.16 19.80
CA TYR A 240 41.84 14.82 19.32
C TYR A 240 42.57 14.37 18.03
N THR A 241 43.90 14.24 18.07
CA THR A 241 44.73 13.91 16.90
C THR A 241 45.06 12.42 16.76
N ASN A 242 45.02 11.64 17.86
CA ASN A 242 45.39 10.22 17.84
C ASN A 242 44.17 9.30 17.65
N PHE A 243 44.22 8.47 16.62
CA PHE A 243 43.22 7.45 16.31
C PHE A 243 43.49 6.18 17.12
N TYR A 244 42.72 5.92 18.18
CA TYR A 244 42.87 4.73 19.03
C TYR A 244 42.30 3.44 18.42
N GLY A 245 42.57 3.17 17.14
CA GLY A 245 41.94 2.07 16.42
C GLY A 245 42.88 1.17 15.64
N GLY A 246 42.31 0.07 15.12
CA GLY A 246 43.06 -0.95 14.40
C GLY A 246 43.67 -0.41 13.10
N VAL A 247 42.82 0.08 12.19
CA VAL A 247 43.25 0.61 10.89
C VAL A 247 42.59 1.95 10.60
N ARG A 248 43.39 2.97 10.26
CA ARG A 248 42.93 4.24 9.70
C ARG A 248 43.56 4.49 8.35
N LEU A 249 42.73 4.79 7.35
CA LEU A 249 43.17 5.32 6.06
C LEU A 249 42.57 6.71 5.88
N ASN A 250 43.43 7.69 5.65
CA ASN A 250 43.02 9.05 5.30
C ASN A 250 42.97 9.18 3.77
N ASP A 251 42.04 9.96 3.23
CA ASP A 251 41.83 10.11 1.78
C ASP A 251 41.35 8.80 1.09
N GLY A 252 40.42 8.09 1.74
CA GLY A 252 39.85 6.85 1.21
C GLY A 252 40.81 5.66 1.27
N GLY A 253 40.60 4.65 0.41
CA GLY A 253 41.45 3.45 0.35
C GLY A 253 40.70 2.13 0.56
N THR A 254 41.46 1.03 0.59
CA THR A 254 40.93 -0.33 0.63
C THR A 254 41.42 -1.11 1.85
N VAL A 255 40.50 -1.73 2.58
CA VAL A 255 40.79 -2.70 3.65
C VAL A 255 40.17 -4.05 3.30
N LEU A 256 40.99 -5.09 3.18
CA LEU A 256 40.57 -6.48 2.99
C LEU A 256 40.94 -7.26 4.26
N ASN A 257 39.96 -7.61 5.08
CA ASN A 257 40.18 -8.32 6.32
C ASN A 257 39.59 -9.75 6.25
N SER A 258 40.43 -10.75 6.46
CA SER A 258 40.03 -12.13 6.79
C SER A 258 40.63 -12.61 8.12
N GLY A 259 41.43 -11.77 8.78
CA GLY A 259 41.97 -12.00 10.12
C GLY A 259 41.21 -11.21 11.20
N THR A 260 41.94 -10.71 12.19
CA THR A 260 41.38 -9.91 13.29
C THR A 260 41.89 -8.47 13.23
N ILE A 261 40.97 -7.51 13.37
CA ILE A 261 41.29 -6.09 13.60
C ILE A 261 40.61 -5.68 14.90
N SER A 262 41.37 -5.19 15.89
CA SER A 262 40.80 -4.77 17.18
C SER A 262 41.36 -3.45 17.70
N GLY A 263 40.55 -2.72 18.49
CA GLY A 263 40.97 -1.48 19.13
C GLY A 263 39.81 -0.74 19.79
N GLN A 264 40.01 0.52 20.18
CA GLN A 264 38.90 1.39 20.58
C GLN A 264 37.94 1.64 19.40
N ASN A 265 38.50 1.66 18.19
CA ASN A 265 37.80 1.62 16.91
C ASN A 265 38.38 0.51 16.03
N GLY A 266 37.58 -0.09 15.15
CA GLY A 266 38.07 -1.12 14.23
C GLY A 266 38.76 -0.53 13.01
N VAL A 267 37.96 -0.15 12.00
CA VAL A 267 38.42 0.43 10.72
C VAL A 267 37.83 1.83 10.55
N TYR A 268 38.66 2.79 10.15
CA TYR A 268 38.23 4.16 9.91
C TYR A 268 38.76 4.68 8.57
N LEU A 269 37.84 4.94 7.64
CA LEU A 269 38.12 5.59 6.37
C LEU A 269 37.72 7.06 6.49
N HIS A 270 38.71 7.92 6.61
CA HIS A 270 38.57 9.33 6.95
C HIS A 270 38.99 10.23 5.79
N TYR A 271 38.44 11.44 5.69
CA TYR A 271 38.97 12.47 4.82
C TYR A 271 39.10 13.80 5.57
N TYR A 272 40.27 14.42 5.48
CA TYR A 272 40.49 15.77 6.00
C TYR A 272 41.52 16.49 5.16
N ASN A 273 41.13 17.59 4.52
CA ASN A 273 42.07 18.47 3.87
C ASN A 273 42.62 19.48 4.88
N SER A 274 43.89 19.31 5.26
CA SER A 274 44.55 20.21 6.23
C SER A 274 44.85 21.60 5.67
N THR A 275 44.92 21.74 4.34
CA THR A 275 45.18 23.02 3.67
C THR A 275 43.93 23.88 3.66
N THR A 276 42.78 23.31 3.31
CA THR A 276 41.49 24.02 3.29
C THR A 276 40.71 23.93 4.60
N LYS A 277 41.20 23.15 5.57
CA LYS A 277 40.50 22.80 6.82
C LYS A 277 39.10 22.24 6.56
N SER A 278 38.96 21.45 5.50
CA SER A 278 37.68 20.89 5.05
C SER A 278 37.63 19.38 5.26
N ASN A 279 36.50 18.89 5.77
CA ASN A 279 36.20 17.46 5.83
C ASN A 279 35.47 16.95 4.57
N THR A 280 35.23 17.81 3.58
CA THR A 280 34.47 17.42 2.37
C THR A 280 35.39 16.78 1.33
N PRO A 281 35.20 15.48 1.02
CA PRO A 281 36.03 14.77 0.06
C PRO A 281 35.88 15.34 -1.37
N PRO A 282 36.93 15.29 -2.20
CA PRO A 282 36.83 15.63 -3.61
C PRO A 282 36.07 14.54 -4.37
N ALA A 283 35.42 14.92 -5.47
CA ALA A 283 34.75 13.97 -6.35
C ALA A 283 35.73 12.89 -6.86
N GLY A 284 35.32 11.62 -6.81
CA GLY A 284 36.14 10.48 -7.25
C GLY A 284 36.92 9.77 -6.12
N LEU A 285 36.87 10.28 -4.89
CA LEU A 285 37.43 9.58 -3.73
C LEU A 285 36.46 8.47 -3.27
N TYR A 286 36.97 7.24 -3.11
CA TYR A 286 36.16 6.10 -2.68
C TYR A 286 36.85 5.25 -1.61
N GLY A 287 36.06 4.76 -0.66
CA GLY A 287 36.45 3.78 0.35
C GLY A 287 35.91 2.38 0.04
N TYR A 288 36.70 1.35 0.32
CA TYR A 288 36.25 -0.05 0.21
C TYR A 288 36.71 -0.87 1.42
N VAL A 289 35.77 -1.49 2.12
CA VAL A 289 36.09 -2.43 3.21
C VAL A 289 35.43 -3.77 2.91
N LYS A 290 36.23 -4.83 2.83
CA LYS A 290 35.74 -6.21 2.79
C LYS A 290 36.15 -6.92 4.07
N ASN A 291 35.18 -7.29 4.90
CA ASN A 291 35.40 -8.09 6.10
C ASN A 291 34.85 -9.50 5.95
N SER A 292 35.71 -10.49 6.16
CA SER A 292 35.40 -11.92 6.25
C SER A 292 35.92 -12.55 7.54
N GLY A 293 36.69 -11.79 8.33
CA GLY A 293 37.19 -12.18 9.64
C GLY A 293 36.46 -11.46 10.78
N LEU A 294 37.21 -11.08 11.81
CA LEU A 294 36.70 -10.38 12.99
C LEU A 294 37.15 -8.91 13.00
N ILE A 295 36.21 -8.01 13.23
CA ILE A 295 36.49 -6.63 13.64
C ILE A 295 35.88 -6.41 15.02
N GLU A 296 36.71 -6.03 15.99
CA GLU A 296 36.28 -5.81 17.38
C GLU A 296 36.63 -4.39 17.84
N ALA A 297 35.61 -3.59 18.12
CA ALA A 297 35.75 -2.24 18.65
C ALA A 297 35.25 -2.18 20.09
N SER A 298 36.15 -1.95 21.04
CA SER A 298 35.85 -1.94 22.47
C SER A 298 36.35 -0.68 23.17
N THR A 299 35.43 0.02 23.82
CA THR A 299 35.72 1.14 24.71
C THR A 299 35.42 0.77 26.15
N THR A 300 36.28 1.10 27.10
CA THR A 300 35.88 1.21 28.50
C THR A 300 34.76 2.25 28.62
N ALA A 301 33.66 1.85 29.27
CA ALA A 301 32.37 2.54 29.28
C ALA A 301 32.47 4.08 29.47
N GLY A 302 31.79 4.85 28.60
CA GLY A 302 31.37 6.21 28.94
C GLY A 302 31.78 7.37 28.01
N LEU A 303 32.63 7.17 27.00
CA LEU A 303 32.99 8.27 26.10
C LEU A 303 31.86 8.62 25.12
N GLN A 304 31.02 9.59 25.50
CA GLN A 304 30.21 10.37 24.56
C GLN A 304 31.12 11.42 23.90
N LEU A 305 31.26 11.37 22.58
CA LEU A 305 31.79 12.50 21.83
C LEU A 305 30.61 13.36 21.38
N THR A 306 30.49 14.55 21.94
CA THR A 306 29.68 15.63 21.35
C THR A 306 30.53 16.26 20.27
N VAL A 307 30.33 15.87 19.01
CA VAL A 307 30.88 16.63 17.88
C VAL A 307 29.89 17.73 17.57
N SER A 308 30.19 18.97 17.98
CA SER A 308 29.41 20.13 17.55
C SER A 308 29.95 20.62 16.21
N SER A 309 29.24 20.34 15.13
CA SER A 309 29.30 21.15 13.92
C SER A 309 27.93 21.82 13.74
N ASN A 310 27.87 23.13 14.02
CA ASN A 310 26.74 24.02 13.70
C ASN A 310 25.40 23.79 14.45
N GLY A 311 25.44 23.74 15.79
CA GLY A 311 24.26 24.09 16.60
C GLY A 311 23.11 23.09 16.64
N THR A 312 23.25 21.89 16.07
CA THR A 312 22.36 20.75 16.32
C THR A 312 23.18 19.57 16.87
N THR A 313 22.84 19.13 18.07
CA THR A 313 23.53 18.05 18.78
C THR A 313 23.18 16.70 18.15
N SER A 314 24.08 16.13 17.35
CA SER A 314 23.98 14.75 16.87
C SER A 314 25.02 13.88 17.59
N THR A 315 24.56 13.01 18.48
CA THR A 315 25.40 12.21 19.38
C THR A 315 25.68 10.83 18.79
N TYR A 316 26.67 10.71 17.92
CA TYR A 316 27.38 9.45 17.69
C TYR A 316 28.85 9.69 18.01
N GLY A 317 29.31 9.16 19.14
CA GLY A 317 30.73 9.16 19.41
C GLY A 317 31.41 8.24 18.41
N LEU A 318 32.42 8.74 17.68
CA LEU A 318 33.27 7.94 16.79
C LEU A 318 33.93 6.76 17.53
N PHE A 319 34.14 6.88 18.84
CA PHE A 319 34.71 5.85 19.71
C PHE A 319 33.80 4.62 19.82
N GLY A 320 34.38 3.42 19.84
CA GLY A 320 33.63 2.17 20.00
C GLY A 320 32.89 1.77 18.73
N THR A 321 33.36 2.23 17.57
CA THR A 321 32.78 1.94 16.26
C THR A 321 33.56 0.83 15.55
N GLY A 322 32.87 -0.16 15.01
CA GLY A 322 33.48 -1.25 14.24
C GLY A 322 34.09 -0.74 12.93
N ILE A 323 33.26 -0.20 12.04
CA ILE A 323 33.69 0.46 10.80
C ILE A 323 33.08 1.86 10.74
N ALA A 324 33.88 2.89 10.53
CA ALA A 324 33.42 4.24 10.25
C ALA A 324 33.87 4.66 8.83
N MET A 325 32.92 5.09 8.01
CA MET A 325 33.14 5.59 6.66
C MET A 325 32.73 7.06 6.55
N GLU A 326 33.71 7.92 6.28
CA GLU A 326 33.49 9.36 6.03
C GLU A 326 33.68 9.76 4.55
N VAL A 327 33.87 8.77 3.69
CA VAL A 327 33.99 8.92 2.24
C VAL A 327 32.97 8.01 1.55
N PRO A 328 32.52 8.35 0.32
CA PRO A 328 31.67 7.46 -0.47
C PRO A 328 32.30 6.09 -0.61
N GLY A 329 31.51 5.02 -0.67
CA GLY A 329 32.10 3.71 -0.84
C GLY A 329 31.22 2.53 -0.48
N THR A 330 31.89 1.40 -0.30
CA THR A 330 31.23 0.12 -0.05
C THR A 330 31.84 -0.64 1.12
N VAL A 331 30.99 -1.14 2.01
CA VAL A 331 31.34 -2.18 2.99
C VAL A 331 30.74 -3.50 2.54
N VAL A 332 31.55 -4.54 2.44
CA VAL A 332 31.12 -5.92 2.25
C VAL A 332 31.46 -6.70 3.51
N ASN A 333 30.47 -7.13 4.27
CA ASN A 333 30.67 -7.94 5.48
C ASN A 333 30.11 -9.35 5.32
N THR A 334 31.00 -10.33 5.40
CA THR A 334 30.71 -11.77 5.46
C THR A 334 31.17 -12.39 6.78
N GLY A 335 31.95 -11.64 7.57
CA GLY A 335 32.48 -12.05 8.88
C GLY A 335 31.70 -11.43 10.05
N THR A 336 32.40 -11.14 11.14
CA THR A 336 31.81 -10.59 12.37
C THR A 336 32.36 -9.20 12.67
N ILE A 337 31.47 -8.26 12.97
CA ILE A 337 31.78 -6.92 13.46
C ILE A 337 31.09 -6.77 14.82
N ASN A 338 31.87 -6.64 15.88
CA ASN A 338 31.40 -6.43 17.24
C ASN A 338 31.87 -5.06 17.74
N ALA A 339 30.93 -4.20 18.11
CA ALA A 339 31.23 -2.83 18.53
C ALA A 339 30.47 -2.44 19.79
N THR A 340 31.11 -1.72 20.71
CA THR A 340 30.46 -1.23 21.93
C THR A 340 29.41 -0.15 21.65
N ASN A 341 29.58 0.65 20.60
CA ASN A 341 28.65 1.74 20.28
C ASN A 341 27.88 1.49 18.99
N VAL A 342 28.56 1.49 17.84
CA VAL A 342 27.93 1.26 16.54
C VAL A 342 28.73 0.25 15.72
N GLY A 343 28.06 -0.73 15.12
CA GLY A 343 28.74 -1.71 14.26
C GLY A 343 29.37 -1.05 13.05
N VAL A 344 28.56 -0.41 12.22
CA VAL A 344 28.98 0.36 11.04
C VAL A 344 28.36 1.76 11.07
N VAL A 345 29.17 2.81 10.96
CA VAL A 345 28.73 4.20 10.80
C VAL A 345 29.06 4.69 9.40
N ILE A 346 28.03 5.25 8.77
CA ILE A 346 28.08 5.93 7.48
C ILE A 346 27.91 7.42 7.77
N GLN A 347 28.92 8.24 7.47
CA GLN A 347 28.87 9.67 7.79
C GLN A 347 29.32 10.49 6.58
N ALA A 348 28.41 11.13 5.87
CA ALA A 348 28.81 12.06 4.81
C ALA A 348 29.22 13.41 5.42
N GLN A 349 30.33 13.97 4.94
CA GLN A 349 30.88 15.24 5.41
C GLN A 349 30.67 16.34 4.35
N GLY A 350 29.50 16.99 4.34
CA GLY A 350 29.23 18.13 3.44
C GLY A 350 27.80 18.20 2.91
N THR A 351 27.55 19.08 1.93
CA THR A 351 26.24 19.26 1.28
C THR A 351 25.99 18.31 0.10
N ASN A 352 27.01 17.57 -0.32
CA ASN A 352 26.88 16.59 -1.40
C ASN A 352 26.35 15.30 -0.77
N ALA A 353 25.11 14.93 -1.09
CA ALA A 353 24.51 13.68 -0.64
C ALA A 353 25.27 12.49 -1.24
N GLU A 354 26.28 12.00 -0.53
CA GLU A 354 27.09 10.88 -0.95
C GLU A 354 26.42 9.57 -0.54
N THR A 355 26.34 8.63 -1.48
CA THR A 355 25.74 7.32 -1.26
C THR A 355 26.80 6.33 -0.79
N ILE A 356 26.53 5.64 0.31
CA ILE A 356 27.38 4.58 0.83
C ILE A 356 26.57 3.29 0.87
N THR A 357 27.18 2.22 0.36
CA THR A 357 26.54 0.91 0.22
C THR A 357 27.10 -0.08 1.24
N LEU A 358 26.22 -0.77 1.97
CA LEU A 358 26.57 -1.89 2.84
C LEU A 358 25.96 -3.17 2.27
N VAL A 359 26.80 -4.18 2.03
CA VAL A 359 26.39 -5.54 1.68
C VAL A 359 26.78 -6.46 2.83
N ASN A 360 25.79 -6.90 3.61
CA ASN A 360 25.99 -7.75 4.78
C ASN A 360 25.40 -9.15 4.56
N SER A 361 26.25 -10.17 4.69
CA SER A 361 25.86 -11.57 4.86
C SER A 361 26.48 -12.20 6.12
N GLY A 362 27.15 -11.39 6.95
CA GLY A 362 27.76 -11.79 8.22
C GLY A 362 27.00 -11.22 9.43
N ASN A 363 27.71 -11.02 10.54
CA ASN A 363 27.16 -10.47 11.78
C ASN A 363 27.66 -9.05 12.01
N ILE A 364 26.75 -8.10 12.24
CA ILE A 364 27.05 -6.73 12.64
C ILE A 364 26.33 -6.45 13.95
N THR A 365 27.08 -6.20 15.02
CA THR A 365 26.55 -5.88 16.34
C THR A 365 27.08 -4.53 16.81
N GLY A 366 26.17 -3.61 17.16
CA GLY A 366 26.51 -2.42 17.93
C GLY A 366 25.74 -2.39 19.24
N ALA A 367 26.45 -2.47 20.36
CA ALA A 367 25.77 -2.65 21.65
C ALA A 367 24.97 -1.41 22.06
N ARG A 368 25.53 -0.20 21.97
CA ARG A 368 24.86 0.98 22.54
C ARG A 368 23.84 1.63 21.62
N TYR A 369 24.20 2.02 20.40
CA TYR A 369 23.35 2.90 19.58
C TYR A 369 22.72 2.17 18.40
N ALA A 370 23.53 1.57 17.53
CA ALA A 370 22.99 0.85 16.39
C ALA A 370 23.89 -0.25 15.85
N GLY A 371 23.30 -1.25 15.20
CA GLY A 371 24.08 -2.14 14.33
C GLY A 371 24.67 -1.34 13.16
N VAL A 372 23.82 -0.57 12.47
CA VAL A 372 24.21 0.36 11.40
C VAL A 372 23.61 1.74 11.65
N GLY A 373 24.44 2.78 11.55
CA GLY A 373 24.04 4.18 11.68
C GLY A 373 24.41 4.98 10.44
N GLU A 374 23.55 5.93 10.04
CA GLU A 374 23.83 6.92 9.01
C GLU A 374 23.67 8.35 9.56
N GLN A 375 24.58 9.24 9.17
CA GLN A 375 24.52 10.67 9.42
C GLN A 375 24.88 11.51 8.19
N ASN A 376 24.00 12.46 7.86
CA ASN A 376 24.16 13.47 6.81
C ASN A 376 24.37 12.95 5.37
N GLY A 377 24.16 11.66 5.10
CA GLY A 377 24.32 11.02 3.79
C GLY A 377 23.10 10.18 3.36
N THR A 378 23.29 9.32 2.36
CA THR A 378 22.28 8.34 1.93
C THR A 378 22.86 6.94 2.02
N ALA A 379 22.19 6.05 2.76
CA ALA A 379 22.63 4.67 2.91
C ALA A 379 21.80 3.72 2.03
N ILE A 380 22.48 2.79 1.36
CA ILE A 380 21.86 1.63 0.70
C ILE A 380 22.38 0.37 1.40
N ILE A 381 21.48 -0.38 2.02
CA ILE A 381 21.83 -1.53 2.86
C ILE A 381 21.19 -2.79 2.27
N HIS A 382 22.02 -3.76 1.87
CA HIS A 382 21.61 -5.10 1.48
C HIS A 382 21.98 -6.07 2.61
N ASN A 383 20.99 -6.72 3.20
CA ASN A 383 21.17 -7.64 4.31
C ASN A 383 20.64 -9.05 3.97
N THR A 384 21.51 -10.04 4.12
CA THR A 384 21.21 -11.49 4.15
C THR A 384 21.72 -12.13 5.45
N GLY A 385 22.47 -11.38 6.26
CA GLY A 385 23.01 -11.82 7.55
C GLY A 385 22.28 -11.18 8.74
N VAL A 386 23.01 -10.90 9.81
CA VAL A 386 22.47 -10.31 11.05
C VAL A 386 22.97 -8.87 11.23
N ILE A 387 22.05 -7.95 11.46
CA ILE A 387 22.33 -6.58 11.93
C ILE A 387 21.57 -6.38 13.24
N GLN A 388 22.28 -6.16 14.34
CA GLN A 388 21.64 -6.08 15.65
C GLN A 388 22.18 -4.98 16.57
N GLN A 389 21.27 -4.42 17.37
CA GLN A 389 21.57 -3.58 18.51
C GLN A 389 21.19 -4.32 19.81
N THR A 390 22.15 -4.51 20.72
CA THR A 390 21.99 -5.49 21.83
C THR A 390 21.94 -4.89 23.24
N GLY A 391 22.34 -3.64 23.43
CA GLY A 391 22.44 -3.00 24.75
C GLY A 391 21.18 -2.25 25.21
N SER A 392 21.07 -2.04 26.52
CA SER A 392 19.91 -1.41 27.18
C SER A 392 20.08 0.09 27.48
N GLY A 393 20.96 0.79 26.77
CA GLY A 393 21.48 2.12 27.13
C GLY A 393 20.42 3.13 27.61
N GLY A 394 20.58 3.64 28.84
CA GLY A 394 19.67 4.59 29.50
C GLY A 394 19.76 6.05 29.01
N GLY A 395 19.70 6.28 27.69
CA GLY A 395 19.62 7.62 27.09
C GLY A 395 18.34 7.87 26.29
N THR A 396 18.15 9.09 25.79
CA THR A 396 16.97 9.53 25.04
C THR A 396 16.63 8.59 23.87
N LEU A 397 15.36 8.20 23.76
CA LEU A 397 14.79 7.12 22.93
C LEU A 397 15.12 7.13 21.42
N ALA A 398 15.71 8.20 20.90
CA ALA A 398 15.71 8.50 19.47
C ALA A 398 16.76 7.73 18.63
N ALA A 399 17.86 7.23 19.21
CA ALA A 399 18.99 6.69 18.43
C ALA A 399 19.23 5.17 18.58
N TYR A 400 18.40 4.46 19.36
CA TYR A 400 18.59 3.03 19.65
C TYR A 400 17.85 2.17 18.62
N ALA A 401 18.55 1.67 17.60
CA ALA A 401 17.93 0.82 16.58
C ALA A 401 18.90 -0.19 15.96
N GLY A 402 18.41 -1.29 15.40
CA GLY A 402 19.24 -2.17 14.56
C GLY A 402 19.87 -1.38 13.41
N ILE A 403 19.03 -0.62 12.71
CA ILE A 403 19.43 0.38 11.72
C ILE A 403 18.83 1.74 12.08
N TYR A 404 19.68 2.77 12.13
CA TYR A 404 19.26 4.16 12.33
C TYR A 404 19.77 5.05 11.21
N LEU A 405 18.87 5.73 10.51
CA LEU A 405 19.21 6.72 9.48
C LEU A 405 18.69 8.11 9.88
N GLN A 406 19.56 9.11 9.87
CA GLN A 406 19.16 10.49 10.15
C GLN A 406 18.38 11.11 9.00
N GLN A 407 18.66 10.70 7.76
CA GLN A 407 17.94 11.16 6.58
C GLN A 407 17.09 10.02 6.01
N SER A 408 17.04 9.92 4.68
CA SER A 408 16.37 8.84 3.95
C SER A 408 17.42 7.82 3.50
N GLY A 409 17.00 6.56 3.33
CA GLY A 409 17.85 5.52 2.76
C GLY A 409 17.04 4.34 2.27
N GLN A 410 17.74 3.32 1.79
CA GLN A 410 17.17 2.10 1.26
C GLN A 410 17.69 0.90 2.06
N VAL A 411 16.78 0.05 2.54
CA VAL A 411 17.11 -1.18 3.26
C VAL A 411 16.44 -2.36 2.57
N PHE A 412 17.23 -3.30 2.09
CA PHE A 412 16.80 -4.55 1.49
C PHE A 412 17.18 -5.69 2.44
N ASN A 413 16.22 -6.19 3.20
CA ASN A 413 16.39 -7.35 4.07
C ASN A 413 15.88 -8.61 3.36
N SER A 414 16.79 -9.35 2.73
CA SER A 414 16.46 -10.55 1.97
C SER A 414 16.08 -11.73 2.87
N ALA A 415 15.54 -12.80 2.28
CA ALA A 415 15.23 -14.03 3.00
C ALA A 415 16.45 -14.55 3.80
N GLY A 416 16.22 -14.93 5.06
CA GLY A 416 17.27 -15.31 6.01
C GLY A 416 17.97 -14.14 6.73
N GLY A 417 17.80 -12.91 6.25
CA GLY A 417 18.32 -11.71 6.90
C GLY A 417 17.56 -11.36 8.18
N VAL A 418 18.31 -10.98 9.22
CA VAL A 418 17.78 -10.58 10.53
C VAL A 418 18.22 -9.15 10.84
N ILE A 419 17.27 -8.28 11.14
CA ILE A 419 17.51 -6.94 11.67
C ILE A 419 16.80 -6.81 13.01
N SER A 420 17.54 -6.50 14.07
CA SER A 420 16.97 -6.36 15.41
C SER A 420 17.58 -5.23 16.23
N GLY A 421 16.83 -4.74 17.20
CA GLY A 421 17.31 -3.68 18.08
C GLY A 421 16.20 -3.18 18.98
N ARG A 422 16.45 -2.13 19.77
CA ARG A 422 15.40 -1.49 20.56
C ARG A 422 14.21 -1.12 19.66
N SER A 423 14.42 -0.29 18.64
CA SER A 423 13.63 -0.32 17.38
C SER A 423 14.40 -1.17 16.36
N ALA A 424 13.76 -1.82 15.39
CA ALA A 424 14.53 -2.56 14.40
C ALA A 424 15.11 -1.61 13.34
N ILE A 425 14.26 -0.81 12.70
CA ILE A 425 14.66 0.22 11.72
C ILE A 425 14.00 1.56 12.07
N ARG A 426 14.81 2.62 12.13
CA ARG A 426 14.34 3.99 12.33
C ARG A 426 14.97 4.95 11.32
N MET A 427 14.13 5.63 10.55
CA MET A 427 14.52 6.68 9.62
C MET A 427 13.87 8.00 10.03
N ASN A 428 14.67 9.03 10.28
CA ASN A 428 14.17 10.37 10.61
C ASN A 428 13.76 11.17 9.36
N GLY A 429 14.16 10.73 8.17
CA GLY A 429 13.62 11.18 6.89
C GLY A 429 12.50 10.28 6.38
N GLY A 430 12.42 10.16 5.06
CA GLY A 430 11.63 9.15 4.38
C GLY A 430 12.44 7.89 4.19
N GLY A 431 12.17 7.17 3.10
CA GLY A 431 13.03 6.06 2.67
C GLY A 431 12.24 4.87 2.12
N TYR A 432 12.97 3.79 1.90
CA TYR A 432 12.45 2.55 1.36
C TYR A 432 12.97 1.36 2.16
N VAL A 433 12.06 0.49 2.59
CA VAL A 433 12.38 -0.78 3.26
C VAL A 433 11.68 -1.89 2.50
N GLU A 434 12.45 -2.87 2.04
CA GLU A 434 11.95 -4.12 1.47
C GLU A 434 12.40 -5.28 2.34
N ASN A 435 11.44 -6.09 2.79
CA ASN A 435 11.68 -7.17 3.74
C ASN A 435 11.12 -8.49 3.23
N ALA A 436 11.99 -9.47 3.06
CA ALA A 436 11.69 -10.89 2.91
C ALA A 436 12.26 -11.73 4.08
N GLY A 437 12.98 -11.09 5.01
CA GLY A 437 13.56 -11.70 6.20
C GLY A 437 12.80 -11.37 7.48
N SER A 438 13.53 -11.27 8.61
CA SER A 438 12.99 -10.91 9.93
C SER A 438 13.46 -9.53 10.37
N ILE A 439 12.52 -8.65 10.69
CA ILE A 439 12.76 -7.33 11.30
C ILE A 439 12.05 -7.32 12.64
N ALA A 440 12.79 -7.29 13.75
CA ALA A 440 12.22 -7.45 15.09
C ALA A 440 12.73 -6.40 16.08
N ALA A 441 11.80 -5.61 16.63
CA ALA A 441 12.08 -4.68 17.71
C ALA A 441 11.99 -5.40 19.07
N ASN A 442 12.87 -5.04 20.00
CA ASN A 442 12.89 -5.62 21.35
C ASN A 442 12.09 -4.77 22.36
N HIS A 443 11.83 -3.50 22.04
CA HIS A 443 11.04 -2.58 22.89
C HIS A 443 10.30 -1.49 22.10
N GLY A 444 10.61 -1.31 20.82
CA GLY A 444 10.26 -0.15 20.01
C GLY A 444 9.36 -0.51 18.85
N VAL A 445 9.51 0.25 17.77
CA VAL A 445 8.81 0.04 16.50
C VAL A 445 9.63 -0.90 15.62
N GLY A 446 8.97 -1.78 14.86
CA GLY A 446 9.60 -2.60 13.83
C GLY A 446 10.25 -1.71 12.76
N VAL A 447 9.43 -1.00 11.99
CA VAL A 447 9.88 -0.01 10.99
C VAL A 447 9.26 1.35 11.23
N TYR A 448 10.09 2.39 11.35
CA TYR A 448 9.65 3.75 11.57
C TYR A 448 10.17 4.71 10.50
N PHE A 449 9.27 5.43 9.83
CA PHE A 449 9.57 6.59 8.99
C PHE A 449 8.97 7.85 9.61
N ALA A 450 9.80 8.87 9.84
CA ALA A 450 9.29 10.13 10.38
C ALA A 450 8.47 10.91 9.35
N THR A 451 8.79 10.82 8.05
CA THR A 451 8.06 11.49 6.95
C THR A 451 7.54 10.45 5.94
N SER A 452 7.34 10.81 4.67
CA SER A 452 6.90 9.87 3.61
C SER A 452 7.92 8.73 3.41
N GLY A 453 7.53 7.49 3.67
CA GLY A 453 8.37 6.31 3.50
C GLY A 453 7.58 5.14 2.93
N THR A 454 8.28 4.20 2.30
CA THR A 454 7.70 2.99 1.70
C THR A 454 8.22 1.74 2.41
N ALA A 455 7.32 0.87 2.85
CA ALA A 455 7.64 -0.46 3.37
C ALA A 455 6.96 -1.54 2.52
N VAL A 456 7.75 -2.46 1.96
CA VAL A 456 7.28 -3.65 1.24
C VAL A 456 7.67 -4.87 2.06
N ASN A 457 6.69 -5.64 2.53
CA ASN A 457 6.91 -6.78 3.42
C ASN A 457 6.34 -8.08 2.85
N SER A 458 7.22 -9.05 2.58
CA SER A 458 6.90 -10.46 2.34
C SER A 458 7.46 -11.38 3.45
N GLY A 459 8.26 -10.84 4.36
CA GLY A 459 8.82 -11.53 5.52
C GLY A 459 8.03 -11.25 6.81
N ALA A 460 8.74 -11.12 7.93
CA ALA A 460 8.16 -10.77 9.23
C ALA A 460 8.68 -9.42 9.74
N ILE A 461 7.76 -8.53 10.13
CA ILE A 461 8.04 -7.29 10.87
C ILE A 461 7.33 -7.36 12.22
N THR A 462 8.08 -7.30 13.30
CA THR A 462 7.54 -7.35 14.67
C THR A 462 7.98 -6.13 15.46
N GLY A 463 7.02 -5.34 15.91
CA GLY A 463 7.16 -4.30 16.91
C GLY A 463 6.84 -4.79 18.32
N VAL A 464 7.35 -4.08 19.33
CA VAL A 464 6.81 -4.17 20.69
C VAL A 464 5.85 -3.03 20.94
N HIS A 465 6.15 -1.82 20.47
CA HIS A 465 5.14 -0.78 20.33
C HIS A 465 4.41 -1.03 19.02
N ASP A 466 4.90 -0.55 17.88
CA ASP A 466 4.16 -0.66 16.61
C ASP A 466 4.93 -1.49 15.57
N GLY A 467 4.21 -2.17 14.68
CA GLY A 467 4.83 -2.92 13.59
C GLY A 467 5.50 -1.97 12.57
N VAL A 468 4.68 -1.19 11.87
CA VAL A 468 5.11 -0.18 10.90
C VAL A 468 4.47 1.17 11.20
N VAL A 469 5.27 2.24 11.17
CA VAL A 469 4.84 3.62 11.39
C VAL A 469 5.36 4.50 10.27
N ALA A 470 4.48 5.27 9.61
CA ALA A 470 4.88 6.17 8.53
C ALA A 470 4.12 7.50 8.52
N GLY A 471 4.80 8.60 8.13
CA GLY A 471 4.17 9.89 7.81
C GLY A 471 3.91 10.87 8.97
N ILE A 472 4.44 10.61 10.19
CA ILE A 472 4.11 11.40 11.40
C ILE A 472 4.44 12.90 11.27
N ARG A 473 5.52 13.26 10.56
CA ARG A 473 5.97 14.64 10.35
C ARG A 473 5.57 15.20 8.98
N GLY A 474 4.58 14.61 8.33
CA GLY A 474 4.06 15.01 7.02
C GLY A 474 4.56 14.15 5.86
N GLY A 475 3.72 14.09 4.81
CA GLY A 475 3.87 13.20 3.65
C GLY A 475 3.30 11.81 3.91
N GLY A 476 2.46 11.30 3.00
CA GLY A 476 1.84 9.98 3.12
C GLY A 476 2.87 8.85 3.10
N GLY A 477 2.69 7.85 3.97
CA GLY A 477 3.47 6.61 3.96
C GLY A 477 2.81 5.51 3.12
N TYR A 478 3.61 4.63 2.53
CA TYR A 478 3.13 3.52 1.69
C TYR A 478 3.55 2.19 2.29
N VAL A 479 2.60 1.30 2.56
CA VAL A 479 2.87 -0.02 3.11
C VAL A 479 2.23 -1.08 2.23
N THR A 480 3.01 -2.03 1.74
CA THR A 480 2.54 -3.23 1.04
C THR A 480 2.92 -4.45 1.86
N ASN A 481 1.97 -5.31 2.17
CA ASN A 481 2.19 -6.49 3.01
C ASN A 481 1.61 -7.76 2.38
N SER A 482 2.47 -8.73 2.06
CA SER A 482 2.14 -10.13 1.78
C SER A 482 2.70 -11.09 2.84
N GLY A 483 3.45 -10.56 3.82
CA GLY A 483 4.01 -11.32 4.95
C GLY A 483 3.28 -11.06 6.27
N LEU A 484 4.03 -11.11 7.37
CA LEU A 484 3.54 -10.89 8.72
C LEU A 484 3.97 -9.51 9.26
N ILE A 485 3.02 -8.71 9.74
CA ILE A 485 3.28 -7.51 10.55
C ILE A 485 2.59 -7.66 11.90
N THR A 486 3.35 -7.59 12.99
CA THR A 486 2.80 -7.69 14.35
C THR A 486 3.32 -6.61 15.28
N ALA A 487 2.55 -6.32 16.32
CA ALA A 487 2.99 -5.54 17.47
C ALA A 487 2.60 -6.28 18.77
N GLY A 488 3.52 -6.31 19.76
CA GLY A 488 3.37 -7.11 20.97
C GLY A 488 3.31 -6.30 22.26
N GLY A 489 2.17 -6.35 22.95
CA GLY A 489 2.04 -5.91 24.35
C GLY A 489 0.60 -5.96 24.85
N THR A 490 0.39 -5.43 26.07
CA THR A 490 -0.93 -5.28 26.68
C THR A 490 -1.25 -3.79 26.75
N VAL A 491 -2.31 -3.38 26.05
CA VAL A 491 -3.03 -2.09 26.10
C VAL A 491 -2.58 -1.14 27.24
N PHE A 492 -1.90 -0.04 26.89
CA PHE A 492 -1.58 1.06 27.82
C PHE A 492 -2.35 2.35 27.46
N VAL A 493 -2.74 3.14 28.46
CA VAL A 493 -3.60 4.33 28.34
C VAL A 493 -2.80 5.63 28.43
N SER A 494 -3.02 6.57 27.50
CA SER A 494 -2.57 7.96 27.63
C SER A 494 -3.48 8.90 26.81
N GLY A 495 -4.11 9.89 27.47
CA GLY A 495 -4.79 11.00 26.77
C GLY A 495 -6.22 10.74 26.28
N GLY A 496 -6.94 9.76 26.84
CA GLY A 496 -8.36 9.54 26.55
C GLY A 496 -8.67 8.81 25.22
N LYS A 497 -7.65 8.41 24.46
CA LYS A 497 -7.74 7.45 23.35
C LYS A 497 -6.75 6.30 23.59
N THR A 498 -7.22 5.07 23.40
CA THR A 498 -6.50 3.86 23.81
C THR A 498 -5.85 3.17 22.60
N PHE A 499 -4.65 3.55 22.16
CA PHE A 499 -3.81 2.66 21.32
C PHE A 499 -2.32 2.94 21.57
N GLY A 500 -1.72 2.19 22.48
CA GLY A 500 -0.31 1.82 22.33
C GLY A 500 -0.34 0.41 21.77
N GLU A 501 0.30 0.21 20.62
CA GLU A 501 0.48 -1.08 19.91
C GLU A 501 -0.40 -1.32 18.69
N VAL A 502 0.02 -0.73 17.57
CA VAL A 502 -0.63 -0.86 16.27
C VAL A 502 0.22 -1.72 15.33
N GLY A 503 -0.43 -2.58 14.52
CA GLY A 503 0.26 -3.28 13.44
C GLY A 503 0.82 -2.31 12.41
N VAL A 504 -0.04 -1.48 11.81
CA VAL A 504 0.34 -0.41 10.89
C VAL A 504 -0.30 0.92 11.26
N LEU A 505 0.51 1.97 11.42
CA LEU A 505 0.05 3.32 11.73
C LEU A 505 0.42 4.29 10.59
N LEU A 506 -0.59 4.92 10.00
CA LEU A 506 -0.46 5.84 8.87
C LEU A 506 -0.88 7.27 9.23
N TRP A 507 -0.27 8.23 8.56
CA TRP A 507 -0.53 9.66 8.70
C TRP A 507 -0.50 10.35 7.32
N SER A 508 -1.21 11.49 7.25
CA SER A 508 -1.06 12.48 6.18
C SER A 508 -1.34 11.98 4.75
N GLY A 509 -2.29 11.07 4.56
CA GLY A 509 -2.66 10.55 3.24
C GLY A 509 -1.84 9.33 2.83
N GLY A 510 -1.50 8.47 3.78
CA GLY A 510 -0.80 7.21 3.54
C GLY A 510 -1.70 6.14 2.95
N THR A 511 -1.08 5.08 2.41
CA THR A 511 -1.78 3.93 1.82
C THR A 511 -1.22 2.63 2.40
N LEU A 512 -2.12 1.73 2.77
CA LEU A 512 -1.82 0.33 3.09
C LEU A 512 -2.47 -0.57 2.05
N THR A 513 -1.70 -1.47 1.46
CA THR A 513 -2.19 -2.62 0.69
C THR A 513 -1.77 -3.90 1.39
N ASN A 514 -2.73 -4.60 2.01
CA ASN A 514 -2.53 -5.94 2.54
C ASN A 514 -2.93 -6.95 1.46
N GLU A 515 -1.94 -7.58 0.85
CA GLU A 515 -2.08 -8.51 -0.27
C GLU A 515 -2.57 -9.89 0.21
N THR A 516 -2.94 -10.76 -0.73
CA THR A 516 -3.29 -12.16 -0.44
C THR A 516 -2.18 -12.83 0.38
N GLY A 517 -2.54 -13.45 1.51
CA GLY A 517 -1.60 -14.10 2.44
C GLY A 517 -0.96 -13.14 3.46
N GLY A 518 -1.08 -11.82 3.26
CA GLY A 518 -0.63 -10.81 4.20
C GLY A 518 -1.43 -10.85 5.51
N THR A 519 -0.72 -10.89 6.63
CA THR A 519 -1.31 -10.87 7.98
C THR A 519 -0.80 -9.68 8.78
N ILE A 520 -1.71 -8.86 9.29
CA ILE A 520 -1.44 -7.77 10.22
C ILE A 520 -2.16 -8.09 11.53
N SER A 521 -1.43 -8.16 12.65
CA SER A 521 -2.04 -8.53 13.96
C SER A 521 -1.44 -7.76 15.13
N ALA A 522 -2.26 -7.03 15.88
CA ALA A 522 -1.83 -6.26 17.05
C ALA A 522 -3.00 -5.93 18.01
N ALA A 523 -2.83 -5.02 18.97
CA ALA A 523 -3.95 -4.55 19.79
C ALA A 523 -4.98 -3.78 18.93
N ALA A 524 -4.50 -2.92 18.03
CA ALA A 524 -5.25 -2.49 16.86
C ALA A 524 -4.50 -2.90 15.58
N GLY A 525 -5.17 -3.54 14.63
CA GLY A 525 -4.52 -4.02 13.41
C GLY A 525 -3.92 -2.86 12.61
N VAL A 526 -4.76 -1.89 12.26
CA VAL A 526 -4.38 -0.68 11.52
C VAL A 526 -4.97 0.56 12.18
N TYR A 527 -4.18 1.64 12.23
CA TYR A 527 -4.61 2.94 12.72
C TYR A 527 -4.32 4.03 11.70
N LEU A 528 -5.35 4.78 11.32
CA LEU A 528 -5.30 5.86 10.33
C LEU A 528 -5.52 7.18 11.04
N TYR A 529 -4.64 8.16 10.78
CA TYR A 529 -4.71 9.48 11.42
C TYR A 529 -5.08 10.62 10.43
N GLY A 530 -4.93 10.39 9.13
CA GLY A 530 -5.19 11.34 8.06
C GLY A 530 -6.21 10.83 7.03
N SER A 531 -6.22 11.41 5.83
CA SER A 531 -7.03 10.93 4.69
C SER A 531 -6.40 9.68 4.08
N ASP A 532 -6.20 8.66 4.92
CA ASP A 532 -5.43 7.47 4.57
C ASP A 532 -6.33 6.41 3.92
N THR A 533 -5.72 5.52 3.14
CA THR A 533 -6.41 4.45 2.41
C THR A 533 -5.92 3.08 2.84
N VAL A 534 -6.85 2.13 3.02
CA VAL A 534 -6.55 0.72 3.28
C VAL A 534 -7.20 -0.13 2.19
N THR A 535 -6.42 -0.99 1.57
CA THR A 535 -6.92 -2.04 0.67
C THR A 535 -6.52 -3.40 1.25
N ASN A 536 -7.48 -4.21 1.67
CA ASN A 536 -7.26 -5.58 2.14
C ASN A 536 -7.78 -6.56 1.09
N GLN A 537 -6.86 -7.20 0.35
CA GLN A 537 -7.22 -8.10 -0.75
C GLN A 537 -7.81 -9.42 -0.26
N THR A 538 -8.43 -10.17 -1.17
CA THR A 538 -8.93 -11.52 -0.87
C THR A 538 -7.81 -12.40 -0.30
N GLY A 539 -8.07 -13.03 0.85
CA GLY A 539 -7.08 -13.84 1.57
C GLY A 539 -6.08 -13.04 2.42
N GLY A 540 -6.16 -11.71 2.45
CA GLY A 540 -5.47 -10.87 3.42
C GLY A 540 -6.20 -10.84 4.77
N THR A 541 -5.46 -10.79 5.87
CA THR A 541 -5.99 -10.68 7.24
C THR A 541 -5.47 -9.44 7.96
N ILE A 542 -6.38 -8.64 8.50
CA ILE A 542 -6.10 -7.55 9.43
C ILE A 542 -6.84 -7.83 10.73
N ALA A 543 -6.12 -8.11 11.81
CA ALA A 543 -6.68 -8.48 13.09
C ALA A 543 -6.21 -7.52 14.21
N GLY A 544 -7.16 -7.07 15.01
CA GLY A 544 -6.90 -6.38 16.27
C GLY A 544 -7.47 -7.14 17.45
N ILE A 545 -6.92 -6.95 18.65
CA ILE A 545 -7.60 -7.36 19.87
C ILE A 545 -8.80 -6.43 20.13
N ALA A 546 -8.59 -5.12 20.06
CA ALA A 546 -9.64 -4.12 20.28
C ALA A 546 -10.36 -3.75 18.99
N ILE A 547 -9.60 -3.44 17.94
CA ILE A 547 -10.12 -2.94 16.67
C ILE A 547 -9.29 -3.47 15.51
N GLY A 548 -9.92 -4.01 14.46
CA GLY A 548 -9.22 -4.41 13.24
C GLY A 548 -8.61 -3.22 12.52
N VAL A 549 -9.45 -2.27 12.09
CA VAL A 549 -9.04 -0.99 11.50
C VAL A 549 -9.72 0.17 12.21
N ASP A 550 -8.93 1.11 12.74
CA ASP A 550 -9.42 2.35 13.36
C ASP A 550 -9.05 3.56 12.49
N GLY A 551 -10.06 4.22 11.94
CA GLY A 551 -9.96 5.50 11.26
C GLY A 551 -10.30 6.65 12.21
N ALA A 552 -9.30 7.42 12.63
CA ALA A 552 -9.44 8.53 13.58
C ALA A 552 -8.83 9.81 13.01
N ALA A 553 -9.17 11.05 13.39
CA ALA A 553 -10.25 11.65 14.18
C ALA A 553 -10.17 13.18 14.01
N ARG A 554 -10.02 13.65 12.76
CA ARG A 554 -10.05 15.08 12.45
C ARG A 554 -11.29 15.40 11.64
N SER A 555 -12.03 16.40 12.09
CA SER A 555 -13.14 16.96 11.32
C SER A 555 -12.63 17.42 9.94
N GLY A 556 -13.33 17.04 8.87
CA GLY A 556 -12.98 17.39 7.49
C GLY A 556 -11.96 16.48 6.79
N VAL A 557 -11.60 15.34 7.38
CA VAL A 557 -10.72 14.32 6.79
C VAL A 557 -11.57 13.10 6.39
N SER A 558 -11.28 12.50 5.23
CA SER A 558 -12.01 11.35 4.69
C SER A 558 -11.06 10.16 4.48
N THR A 559 -11.36 9.03 5.13
CA THR A 559 -10.61 7.76 4.99
C THR A 559 -11.32 6.79 4.06
N THR A 560 -10.57 5.94 3.37
CA THR A 560 -11.13 4.90 2.48
C THR A 560 -10.63 3.52 2.89
N ILE A 561 -11.54 2.56 3.05
CA ILE A 561 -11.23 1.19 3.41
C ILE A 561 -11.93 0.26 2.41
N ASP A 562 -11.14 -0.38 1.54
CA ASP A 562 -11.61 -1.40 0.61
C ASP A 562 -11.23 -2.78 1.15
N ASN A 563 -12.22 -3.61 1.47
CA ASN A 563 -12.04 -4.92 2.06
C ASN A 563 -12.61 -6.04 1.19
N ALA A 564 -11.75 -6.92 0.70
CA ALA A 564 -12.09 -8.19 0.08
C ALA A 564 -11.58 -9.40 0.90
N GLY A 565 -10.83 -9.17 1.97
CA GLY A 565 -10.28 -10.17 2.89
C GLY A 565 -10.98 -10.19 4.26
N LEU A 566 -10.25 -10.58 5.30
CA LEU A 566 -10.73 -10.56 6.69
C LEU A 566 -10.22 -9.31 7.42
N ILE A 567 -11.13 -8.51 7.97
CA ILE A 567 -10.84 -7.53 9.01
C ILE A 567 -11.55 -7.97 10.29
N ALA A 568 -10.82 -8.20 11.37
CA ALA A 568 -11.38 -8.76 12.60
C ALA A 568 -10.92 -8.05 13.87
N ALA A 569 -11.82 -7.97 14.86
CA ALA A 569 -11.50 -7.71 16.25
C ALA A 569 -11.74 -8.97 17.09
N THR A 570 -10.74 -9.43 17.86
CA THR A 570 -10.80 -10.71 18.58
C THR A 570 -11.08 -10.59 20.08
N GLY A 571 -11.04 -9.38 20.62
CA GLY A 571 -11.33 -9.08 22.02
C GLY A 571 -12.82 -8.89 22.29
N THR A 572 -13.15 -8.33 23.46
CA THR A 572 -14.54 -8.14 23.89
C THR A 572 -15.01 -6.69 23.79
N SER A 573 -14.16 -5.73 24.17
CA SER A 573 -14.50 -4.30 24.23
C SER A 573 -13.28 -3.41 24.14
N PHE A 574 -13.50 -2.14 23.80
CA PHE A 574 -12.52 -1.05 23.84
C PHE A 574 -13.15 0.21 24.41
N SER A 575 -12.33 1.20 24.80
CA SER A 575 -12.85 2.51 25.23
C SER A 575 -12.34 3.63 24.34
N LEU A 576 -13.27 4.50 23.93
CA LEU A 576 -13.02 5.71 23.14
C LEU A 576 -13.64 6.90 23.87
N ASN A 577 -12.81 7.88 24.24
CA ASN A 577 -13.22 9.08 24.98
C ASN A 577 -14.04 8.80 26.26
N GLY A 578 -13.79 7.69 26.94
CA GLY A 578 -14.48 7.29 28.16
C GLY A 578 -15.78 6.50 27.95
N THR A 579 -16.28 6.39 26.72
CA THR A 579 -17.37 5.46 26.35
C THR A 579 -16.77 4.08 26.06
N VAL A 580 -17.46 3.01 26.48
CA VAL A 580 -17.06 1.62 26.21
C VAL A 580 -17.86 1.10 25.02
N TYR A 581 -17.15 0.60 24.02
CA TYR A 581 -17.70 -0.02 22.82
C TYR A 581 -17.30 -1.50 22.76
N PRO A 582 -18.07 -2.36 22.08
CA PRO A 582 -17.61 -3.72 21.80
C PRO A 582 -16.35 -3.69 20.92
N ALA A 583 -15.48 -4.69 21.04
CA ALA A 583 -14.32 -4.81 20.15
C ALA A 583 -14.82 -4.92 18.71
N THR A 584 -14.44 -3.99 17.85
CA THR A 584 -15.13 -3.75 16.56
C THR A 584 -14.20 -3.97 15.38
N GLY A 585 -14.65 -4.68 14.35
CA GLY A 585 -13.85 -4.95 13.15
C GLY A 585 -13.32 -3.66 12.51
N VAL A 586 -14.20 -2.72 12.17
CA VAL A 586 -13.82 -1.40 11.63
C VAL A 586 -14.51 -0.29 12.40
N VAL A 587 -13.75 0.74 12.80
CA VAL A 587 -14.28 1.94 13.43
C VAL A 587 -13.83 3.18 12.65
N LEU A 588 -14.75 4.08 12.32
CA LEU A 588 -14.45 5.40 11.78
C LEU A 588 -15.00 6.48 12.73
N ALA A 589 -14.14 7.36 13.23
CA ALA A 589 -14.53 8.55 13.97
C ALA A 589 -14.64 9.81 13.08
N GLY A 590 -13.98 9.81 11.92
CA GLY A 590 -14.09 10.84 10.88
C GLY A 590 -15.03 10.41 9.73
N SER A 591 -15.16 11.26 8.70
CA SER A 591 -15.87 10.86 7.49
C SER A 591 -15.09 9.81 6.73
N GLY A 592 -15.75 9.01 5.89
CA GLY A 592 -15.04 8.01 5.11
C GLY A 592 -15.96 7.08 4.34
N ILE A 593 -15.33 6.21 3.54
CA ILE A 593 -15.99 5.16 2.79
C ILE A 593 -15.39 3.82 3.25
N ILE A 594 -16.26 2.88 3.58
CA ILE A 594 -15.92 1.47 3.79
C ILE A 594 -16.62 0.70 2.68
N ASP A 595 -15.87 -0.02 1.87
CA ASP A 595 -16.38 -0.93 0.84
C ASP A 595 -15.99 -2.36 1.21
N ASN A 596 -16.98 -3.18 1.61
CA ASN A 596 -16.80 -4.58 1.92
C ASN A 596 -17.30 -5.44 0.76
N ALA A 597 -16.36 -5.91 -0.07
CA ALA A 597 -16.63 -6.72 -1.26
C ALA A 597 -17.25 -8.08 -0.89
N ALA A 598 -17.79 -8.80 -1.88
CA ALA A 598 -18.50 -10.07 -1.67
C ALA A 598 -17.67 -11.17 -0.95
N SER A 599 -16.35 -11.19 -1.16
CA SER A 599 -15.44 -12.09 -0.45
C SER A 599 -14.99 -11.56 0.91
N GLY A 600 -15.26 -10.29 1.19
CA GLY A 600 -14.87 -9.59 2.40
C GLY A 600 -15.66 -10.05 3.63
N THR A 601 -14.97 -10.14 4.75
CA THR A 601 -15.56 -10.34 6.08
C THR A 601 -15.04 -9.26 7.03
N ILE A 602 -15.95 -8.55 7.68
CA ILE A 602 -15.65 -7.67 8.81
C ILE A 602 -16.29 -8.27 10.06
N ALA A 603 -15.51 -8.59 11.08
CA ALA A 603 -16.02 -9.32 12.25
C ALA A 603 -15.51 -8.74 13.57
N GLY A 604 -16.32 -8.87 14.61
CA GLY A 604 -15.94 -8.59 15.99
C GLY A 604 -17.11 -8.76 16.95
N ALA A 605 -16.92 -8.37 18.21
CA ALA A 605 -18.05 -8.17 19.11
C ALA A 605 -19.02 -7.11 18.53
N GLY A 606 -18.46 -6.09 17.87
CA GLY A 606 -19.15 -5.27 16.87
C GLY A 606 -18.53 -5.46 15.48
N GLY A 607 -19.32 -5.28 14.42
CA GLY A 607 -18.82 -5.37 13.04
C GLY A 607 -18.18 -4.06 12.57
N VAL A 608 -19.01 -3.07 12.24
CA VAL A 608 -18.62 -1.74 11.78
C VAL A 608 -19.24 -0.65 12.66
N GLY A 609 -18.46 0.37 13.01
CA GLY A 609 -18.94 1.56 13.72
C GLY A 609 -18.49 2.87 13.06
N ILE A 610 -19.42 3.70 12.59
CA ILE A 610 -19.15 5.08 12.14
C ILE A 610 -19.69 6.03 13.23
N LEU A 611 -18.81 6.60 14.04
CA LEU A 611 -19.11 7.13 15.38
C LEU A 611 -18.93 8.66 15.53
N GLY A 612 -19.20 9.46 14.49
CA GLY A 612 -19.14 10.92 14.65
C GLY A 612 -19.47 11.76 13.43
N ALA A 613 -18.71 11.61 12.35
CA ALA A 613 -18.95 12.33 11.09
C ALA A 613 -19.58 11.41 10.05
N SER A 614 -20.24 12.00 9.05
CA SER A 614 -20.96 11.21 8.06
C SER A 614 -20.03 10.35 7.21
N GLY A 615 -20.38 9.08 7.06
CA GLY A 615 -19.66 8.10 6.25
C GLY A 615 -20.59 7.28 5.37
N THR A 616 -19.99 6.53 4.46
CA THR A 616 -20.68 5.57 3.59
C THR A 616 -20.12 4.18 3.86
N LEU A 617 -21.00 3.22 4.13
CA LEU A 617 -20.69 1.80 4.21
C LEU A 617 -21.34 1.10 3.03
N ILE A 618 -20.55 0.48 2.16
CA ILE A 618 -20.99 -0.38 1.06
C ILE A 618 -20.71 -1.81 1.48
N ASN A 619 -21.70 -2.70 1.38
CA ASN A 619 -21.53 -4.09 1.76
C ASN A 619 -22.11 -5.04 0.71
N ALA A 620 -21.25 -5.90 0.16
CA ALA A 620 -21.60 -7.10 -0.59
C ALA A 620 -21.21 -8.39 0.18
N GLY A 621 -20.39 -8.28 1.23
CA GLY A 621 -19.81 -9.38 1.99
C GLY A 621 -20.53 -9.68 3.31
N LEU A 622 -19.80 -10.29 4.25
CA LEU A 622 -20.28 -10.56 5.61
C LEU A 622 -19.81 -9.47 6.59
N ILE A 623 -20.72 -8.93 7.39
CA ILE A 623 -20.41 -8.11 8.56
C ILE A 623 -21.00 -8.78 9.80
N GLU A 624 -20.16 -9.17 10.76
CA GLU A 624 -20.55 -9.92 11.95
C GLU A 624 -20.28 -9.13 13.24
N GLY A 625 -21.32 -8.97 14.06
CA GLY A 625 -21.27 -8.38 15.39
C GLY A 625 -21.78 -9.37 16.43
N SER A 626 -20.87 -10.17 16.99
CA SER A 626 -21.25 -11.31 17.84
C SER A 626 -21.92 -10.92 19.17
N PHE A 627 -21.84 -9.65 19.59
CA PHE A 627 -22.57 -9.13 20.76
C PHE A 627 -23.88 -8.42 20.38
N GLY A 628 -24.36 -8.62 19.16
CA GLY A 628 -25.69 -8.23 18.73
C GLY A 628 -25.75 -6.99 17.85
N THR A 629 -24.65 -6.27 17.59
CA THR A 629 -24.63 -5.12 16.66
C THR A 629 -23.57 -5.32 15.58
N ALA A 630 -24.00 -5.61 14.36
CA ALA A 630 -23.14 -5.71 13.18
C ALA A 630 -22.74 -4.34 12.65
N VAL A 631 -23.66 -3.36 12.66
CA VAL A 631 -23.41 -2.01 12.14
C VAL A 631 -23.99 -0.96 13.09
N LEU A 632 -23.17 0.03 13.45
CA LEU A 632 -23.58 1.21 14.20
C LEU A 632 -23.15 2.48 13.47
N LEU A 633 -24.12 3.29 13.06
CA LEU A 633 -23.97 4.57 12.38
C LEU A 633 -24.43 5.69 13.33
N SER A 634 -23.81 6.86 13.27
CA SER A 634 -24.10 7.99 14.16
C SER A 634 -23.80 9.36 13.56
N GLY A 635 -23.32 9.42 12.33
CA GLY A 635 -23.12 10.63 11.55
C GLY A 635 -24.46 11.21 11.10
N ALA A 636 -24.52 12.53 10.89
CA ALA A 636 -25.77 13.21 10.61
C ALA A 636 -26.48 12.73 9.33
N SER A 637 -25.72 12.31 8.31
CA SER A 637 -26.19 11.81 7.00
C SER A 637 -25.40 10.58 6.58
N ASP A 638 -25.36 9.56 7.44
CA ASP A 638 -24.72 8.28 7.10
C ASP A 638 -25.47 7.55 5.98
N ARG A 639 -24.74 6.73 5.24
CA ARG A 639 -25.29 5.94 4.14
C ARG A 639 -24.84 4.50 4.22
N LEU A 640 -25.79 3.58 4.31
CA LEU A 640 -25.55 2.14 4.18
C LEU A 640 -26.03 1.69 2.80
N ILE A 641 -25.12 1.33 1.91
CA ILE A 641 -25.41 0.77 0.60
C ILE A 641 -25.29 -0.75 0.67
N LEU A 642 -26.35 -1.45 0.27
CA LEU A 642 -26.39 -2.90 0.16
C LEU A 642 -26.21 -3.32 -1.28
N ASP A 643 -25.23 -4.16 -1.55
CA ASP A 643 -25.09 -4.91 -2.80
C ASP A 643 -25.71 -6.30 -2.66
N ALA A 644 -26.12 -6.89 -3.79
CA ALA A 644 -26.67 -8.23 -3.80
C ALA A 644 -25.67 -9.24 -3.20
N GLY A 645 -26.07 -9.92 -2.12
CA GLY A 645 -25.23 -10.85 -1.37
C GLY A 645 -24.74 -10.34 -0.01
N ALA A 646 -25.05 -9.09 0.35
CA ALA A 646 -24.81 -8.53 1.67
C ALA A 646 -25.37 -9.42 2.79
N ARG A 647 -24.56 -9.72 3.81
CA ARG A 647 -24.96 -10.52 4.98
C ARG A 647 -24.55 -9.83 6.26
N PHE A 648 -25.41 -9.92 7.27
CA PHE A 648 -25.17 -9.36 8.59
C PHE A 648 -25.44 -10.39 9.69
N GLY A 649 -24.51 -10.52 10.62
CA GLY A 649 -24.63 -11.31 11.83
C GLY A 649 -24.81 -10.40 13.04
N GLY A 650 -25.97 -9.77 13.20
CA GLY A 650 -26.28 -8.79 14.26
C GLY A 650 -27.10 -7.61 13.77
N ALA A 651 -27.51 -6.74 14.68
CA ALA A 651 -28.34 -5.56 14.40
C ALA A 651 -27.58 -4.47 13.63
N ILE A 652 -28.35 -3.69 12.87
CA ILE A 652 -27.93 -2.52 12.13
C ILE A 652 -28.68 -1.32 12.72
N HIS A 653 -27.94 -0.36 13.25
CA HIS A 653 -28.53 0.82 13.86
C HIS A 653 -27.91 2.08 13.29
N ASP A 654 -28.75 3.04 12.91
CA ASP A 654 -28.34 4.41 12.65
C ASP A 654 -28.90 5.35 13.73
N SER A 655 -28.02 6.04 14.43
CA SER A 655 -28.39 7.04 15.44
C SER A 655 -28.29 8.48 14.92
N GLY A 656 -28.03 8.63 13.61
CA GLY A 656 -27.95 9.88 12.87
C GLY A 656 -29.31 10.53 12.60
N THR A 657 -29.26 11.76 12.07
CA THR A 657 -30.46 12.59 11.84
C THR A 657 -31.10 12.35 10.47
N TYR A 658 -30.30 11.97 9.46
CA TYR A 658 -30.67 11.87 8.04
C TYR A 658 -30.02 10.63 7.40
N GLY A 659 -29.96 9.53 8.14
CA GLY A 659 -29.45 8.25 7.68
C GLY A 659 -30.21 7.70 6.48
N ALA A 660 -29.51 7.13 5.51
CA ALA A 660 -30.11 6.49 4.33
C ALA A 660 -29.66 5.02 4.20
N LEU A 661 -30.65 4.13 4.05
CA LEU A 661 -30.44 2.76 3.59
C LEU A 661 -30.62 2.74 2.07
N GLU A 662 -29.57 2.39 1.32
CA GLU A 662 -29.55 2.38 -0.13
C GLU A 662 -29.41 0.94 -0.64
N LEU A 663 -30.19 0.59 -1.66
CA LEU A 663 -30.23 -0.74 -2.27
C LEU A 663 -29.67 -0.61 -3.68
N ALA A 664 -28.45 -1.10 -3.87
CA ALA A 664 -27.67 -0.86 -5.08
C ALA A 664 -28.23 -1.61 -6.30
N SER A 665 -27.98 -1.06 -7.49
CA SER A 665 -28.26 -1.76 -8.74
C SER A 665 -27.27 -2.92 -8.96
N GLY A 666 -27.74 -4.08 -9.42
CA GLY A 666 -26.90 -5.25 -9.63
C GLY A 666 -27.35 -6.12 -10.80
N SER A 667 -26.48 -7.04 -11.24
CA SER A 667 -26.80 -7.99 -12.32
C SER A 667 -27.83 -9.06 -11.94
N SER A 668 -28.08 -9.21 -10.64
CA SER A 668 -29.05 -10.15 -10.06
C SER A 668 -29.92 -9.39 -9.06
N ALA A 669 -31.17 -9.86 -8.89
CA ALA A 669 -32.04 -9.31 -7.86
C ALA A 669 -31.43 -9.52 -6.46
N GLY A 670 -31.49 -8.48 -5.62
CA GLY A 670 -31.10 -8.55 -4.22
C GLY A 670 -32.26 -9.02 -3.33
N SER A 671 -31.92 -9.59 -2.19
CA SER A 671 -32.89 -9.91 -1.14
C SER A 671 -32.28 -9.52 0.20
N PHE A 672 -33.02 -8.78 1.01
CA PHE A 672 -32.60 -8.38 2.34
C PHE A 672 -33.75 -8.50 3.33
N ASP A 673 -33.56 -9.33 4.35
CA ASP A 673 -34.46 -9.43 5.48
C ASP A 673 -33.90 -8.55 6.60
N MET A 674 -34.65 -7.52 6.95
CA MET A 674 -34.32 -6.58 8.02
C MET A 674 -34.61 -7.17 9.41
N GLY A 675 -35.50 -8.16 9.49
CA GLY A 675 -36.09 -8.63 10.74
C GLY A 675 -36.54 -7.47 11.65
N GLY A 676 -36.43 -7.66 12.96
CA GLY A 676 -36.50 -6.60 13.99
C GLY A 676 -35.11 -6.07 14.38
N THR A 677 -34.17 -6.05 13.43
CA THR A 677 -32.75 -5.81 13.71
C THR A 677 -32.18 -4.57 13.02
N VAL A 678 -32.94 -3.94 12.12
CA VAL A 678 -32.56 -2.70 11.43
C VAL A 678 -33.37 -1.53 11.95
N SER A 679 -32.71 -0.45 12.37
CA SER A 679 -33.39 0.72 12.94
C SER A 679 -32.65 2.03 12.69
N GLY A 680 -33.38 3.14 12.74
CA GLY A 680 -32.85 4.51 12.78
C GLY A 680 -32.59 5.20 11.43
N PHE A 681 -32.92 4.55 10.31
CA PHE A 681 -32.81 5.15 8.98
C PHE A 681 -34.04 6.00 8.64
N ASN A 682 -33.81 7.21 8.13
CA ASN A 682 -34.88 8.13 7.73
C ASN A 682 -35.45 7.83 6.34
N SER A 683 -34.67 7.16 5.50
CA SER A 683 -35.06 6.83 4.13
C SER A 683 -34.51 5.50 3.67
N ILE A 684 -35.25 4.88 2.76
CA ILE A 684 -34.80 3.78 1.92
C ILE A 684 -34.72 4.31 0.49
N THR A 685 -33.64 4.00 -0.22
CA THR A 685 -33.45 4.39 -1.61
C THR A 685 -33.12 3.17 -2.44
N PHE A 686 -33.90 2.92 -3.48
CA PHE A 686 -33.58 1.93 -4.51
C PHE A 686 -32.83 2.64 -5.64
N ASP A 687 -31.63 2.16 -5.97
CA ASP A 687 -30.87 2.71 -7.08
C ASP A 687 -31.55 2.44 -8.43
N ASN A 688 -31.25 3.29 -9.41
CA ASN A 688 -31.82 3.13 -10.73
C ASN A 688 -31.37 1.80 -11.38
N GLY A 689 -32.32 0.92 -11.68
CA GLY A 689 -32.06 -0.42 -12.21
C GLY A 689 -31.80 -1.48 -11.14
N ALA A 690 -31.97 -1.14 -9.85
CA ALA A 690 -32.03 -2.12 -8.79
C ALA A 690 -33.33 -2.95 -8.87
N ALA A 691 -33.26 -4.18 -8.37
CA ALA A 691 -34.41 -5.06 -8.19
C ALA A 691 -34.23 -5.78 -6.86
N TRP A 692 -35.03 -5.41 -5.84
CA TRP A 692 -34.84 -5.93 -4.49
C TRP A 692 -36.12 -6.46 -3.88
N THR A 693 -36.00 -7.58 -3.15
CA THR A 693 -36.98 -8.00 -2.15
C THR A 693 -36.50 -7.55 -0.78
N LEU A 694 -37.26 -6.68 -0.13
CA LEU A 694 -37.01 -6.20 1.22
C LEU A 694 -38.08 -6.77 2.16
N GLU A 695 -37.67 -7.46 3.21
CA GLU A 695 -38.55 -8.09 4.20
C GLU A 695 -38.32 -7.49 5.59
N GLY A 696 -39.38 -7.37 6.41
CA GLY A 696 -39.26 -7.00 7.82
C GLY A 696 -40.31 -6.02 8.36
N ASN A 697 -40.09 -5.52 9.59
CA ASN A 697 -40.95 -4.54 10.26
C ASN A 697 -40.44 -3.10 10.08
N TYR A 698 -41.10 -2.35 9.20
CA TYR A 698 -40.71 -0.99 8.82
C TYR A 698 -41.02 0.07 9.90
N ALA A 699 -41.84 -0.26 10.90
CA ALA A 699 -42.14 0.65 12.00
C ALA A 699 -40.91 0.89 12.91
N GLU A 700 -39.95 -0.04 12.92
CA GLU A 700 -38.73 0.01 13.75
C GLU A 700 -37.60 0.86 13.13
N LEU A 701 -37.77 1.33 11.88
CA LEU A 701 -36.82 2.23 11.20
C LEU A 701 -36.75 3.65 11.79
N GLY A 702 -37.81 4.17 12.41
CA GLY A 702 -37.76 5.33 13.33
C GLY A 702 -37.47 6.74 12.78
N TYR A 703 -38.47 7.64 12.94
CA TYR A 703 -38.53 9.12 12.85
C TYR A 703 -38.06 9.84 11.56
N PRO A 704 -38.95 10.58 10.84
CA PRO A 704 -40.32 10.95 11.18
C PRO A 704 -41.28 9.75 11.10
N SER A 705 -42.55 9.96 11.47
CA SER A 705 -43.62 8.94 11.54
C SER A 705 -43.92 8.20 10.22
N THR A 706 -43.15 8.41 9.17
CA THR A 706 -43.27 7.77 7.86
C THR A 706 -41.89 7.79 7.18
N VAL A 707 -41.31 6.62 6.93
CA VAL A 707 -40.05 6.47 6.18
C VAL A 707 -40.28 6.80 4.71
N ALA A 708 -39.39 7.59 4.11
CA ALA A 708 -39.41 7.84 2.67
C ALA A 708 -38.74 6.68 1.93
N ILE A 709 -39.47 6.00 1.05
CA ILE A 709 -38.95 4.95 0.18
C ILE A 709 -38.91 5.50 -1.25
N SER A 710 -37.73 5.94 -1.67
CA SER A 710 -37.51 6.53 -2.99
C SER A 710 -36.95 5.50 -3.97
N GLY A 711 -37.20 5.70 -5.26
CA GLY A 711 -36.71 4.80 -6.32
C GLY A 711 -37.47 3.48 -6.45
N PHE A 712 -38.53 3.25 -5.67
CA PHE A 712 -39.36 2.04 -5.74
C PHE A 712 -40.04 1.91 -7.11
N THR A 713 -39.71 0.85 -7.87
CA THR A 713 -40.19 0.63 -9.24
C THR A 713 -40.64 -0.81 -9.50
N VAL A 714 -40.97 -1.12 -10.76
CA VAL A 714 -41.41 -2.47 -11.16
C VAL A 714 -40.23 -3.42 -11.05
N GLY A 715 -40.39 -4.50 -10.26
CA GLY A 715 -39.34 -5.48 -9.95
C GLY A 715 -38.95 -5.47 -8.47
N ASP A 716 -39.24 -4.38 -7.76
CA ASP A 716 -39.04 -4.27 -6.32
C ASP A 716 -40.22 -4.86 -5.54
N THR A 717 -39.93 -5.45 -4.39
CA THR A 717 -40.92 -6.06 -3.48
C THR A 717 -40.66 -5.59 -2.06
N LEU A 718 -41.71 -5.14 -1.37
CA LEU A 718 -41.74 -4.93 0.08
C LEU A 718 -42.55 -6.07 0.69
N VAL A 719 -42.02 -6.73 1.72
CA VAL A 719 -42.67 -7.81 2.49
C VAL A 719 -42.82 -7.34 3.93
N LEU A 720 -44.08 -7.25 4.40
CA LEU A 720 -44.41 -6.73 5.72
C LEU A 720 -44.61 -7.82 6.78
N ASP A 721 -43.63 -8.01 7.64
CA ASP A 721 -43.69 -9.05 8.67
C ASP A 721 -44.84 -8.83 9.65
N GLY A 722 -45.69 -9.84 9.79
CA GLY A 722 -46.79 -9.83 10.76
C GLY A 722 -47.93 -8.85 10.43
N PHE A 723 -47.92 -8.22 9.25
CA PHE A 723 -48.98 -7.32 8.78
C PHE A 723 -49.63 -7.83 7.48
N THR A 724 -50.85 -8.35 7.62
CA THR A 724 -51.67 -8.86 6.50
C THR A 724 -52.64 -7.76 6.04
N ALA A 725 -52.31 -7.06 4.96
CA ALA A 725 -53.16 -6.00 4.45
C ALA A 725 -54.40 -6.58 3.75
N THR A 726 -55.59 -6.07 4.12
CA THR A 726 -56.86 -6.40 3.49
C THR A 726 -57.33 -5.33 2.51
N SER A 727 -56.72 -4.14 2.54
CA SER A 727 -56.98 -3.03 1.62
C SER A 727 -55.82 -2.04 1.57
N ASP A 728 -55.79 -1.22 0.53
CA ASP A 728 -54.88 -0.10 0.36
C ASP A 728 -55.55 1.18 -0.11
N THR A 729 -54.86 2.29 0.11
CA THR A 729 -55.11 3.57 -0.54
C THR A 729 -53.78 4.22 -0.89
N PHE A 730 -53.70 4.83 -2.08
CA PHE A 730 -52.51 5.57 -2.50
C PHE A 730 -52.87 6.99 -2.90
N VAL A 731 -52.45 7.98 -2.10
CA VAL A 731 -52.79 9.40 -2.32
C VAL A 731 -51.57 10.27 -2.03
N ALA A 732 -51.24 11.18 -2.95
CA ALA A 732 -50.16 12.16 -2.79
C ALA A 732 -48.80 11.55 -2.39
N GLY A 733 -48.49 10.36 -2.92
CA GLY A 733 -47.26 9.63 -2.62
C GLY A 733 -47.32 8.79 -1.34
N MET A 734 -48.42 8.77 -0.58
CA MET A 734 -48.58 7.90 0.59
C MET A 734 -49.36 6.64 0.24
N LEU A 735 -48.76 5.47 0.44
CA LEU A 735 -49.41 4.17 0.43
C LEU A 735 -49.84 3.82 1.85
N THR A 736 -51.14 3.85 2.11
CA THR A 736 -51.72 3.39 3.38
C THR A 736 -52.34 2.01 3.19
N LEU A 737 -51.81 1.01 3.88
CA LEU A 737 -52.34 -0.34 3.94
C LEU A 737 -53.18 -0.50 5.21
N SER A 738 -54.30 -1.21 5.14
CA SER A 738 -55.12 -1.54 6.32
C SER A 738 -55.39 -3.04 6.41
N ASN A 739 -55.34 -3.59 7.62
CA ASN A 739 -55.81 -4.95 7.91
C ASN A 739 -57.24 -4.99 8.48
N GLY A 740 -57.91 -3.83 8.56
CA GLY A 740 -59.24 -3.67 9.18
C GLY A 740 -59.23 -3.30 10.67
N THR A 741 -58.08 -3.38 11.36
CA THR A 741 -57.90 -2.98 12.77
C THR A 741 -56.82 -1.93 12.98
N SER A 742 -55.77 -1.97 12.17
CA SER A 742 -54.67 -0.99 12.13
C SER A 742 -54.33 -0.64 10.68
N THR A 743 -53.50 0.39 10.53
CA THR A 743 -53.00 0.87 9.24
C THR A 743 -51.50 1.08 9.28
N GLU A 744 -50.81 0.70 8.22
CA GLU A 744 -49.40 1.05 7.96
C GLU A 744 -49.33 2.04 6.82
N THR A 745 -48.42 3.02 6.89
CA THR A 745 -48.29 4.05 5.85
C THR A 745 -46.85 4.19 5.38
N PHE A 746 -46.64 4.15 4.07
CA PHE A 746 -45.35 4.32 3.41
C PHE A 746 -45.38 5.56 2.54
N TYR A 747 -44.36 6.41 2.63
CA TYR A 747 -44.20 7.51 1.70
C TYR A 747 -43.33 7.04 0.53
N LEU A 748 -43.92 6.91 -0.65
CA LEU A 748 -43.30 6.47 -1.90
C LEU A 748 -43.18 7.67 -2.87
N PRO A 749 -42.27 8.63 -2.60
CA PRO A 749 -42.10 9.81 -3.45
C PRO A 749 -41.74 9.40 -4.88
N GLY A 750 -42.42 10.00 -5.86
CA GLY A 750 -42.19 9.72 -7.28
C GLY A 750 -42.99 8.53 -7.84
N VAL A 751 -43.68 7.75 -7.00
CA VAL A 751 -44.63 6.74 -7.48
C VAL A 751 -45.93 7.44 -7.92
N PRO A 752 -46.44 7.22 -9.16
CA PRO A 752 -47.61 7.92 -9.68
C PRO A 752 -48.89 7.64 -8.87
N PRO A 753 -49.76 8.65 -8.59
CA PRO A 753 -50.97 8.51 -7.74
C PRO A 753 -51.99 7.44 -8.16
N ALA A 754 -51.99 7.02 -9.42
CA ALA A 754 -52.86 5.97 -9.96
C ALA A 754 -52.16 4.59 -10.06
N THR A 755 -51.11 4.37 -9.28
CA THR A 755 -50.42 3.07 -9.23
C THR A 755 -51.25 2.11 -8.40
N ALA A 756 -51.71 1.03 -9.03
CA ALA A 756 -52.33 -0.09 -8.33
C ALA A 756 -51.22 -0.94 -7.71
N PHE A 757 -51.32 -1.20 -6.42
CA PHE A 757 -50.47 -2.12 -5.69
C PHE A 757 -51.18 -3.48 -5.67
N ASN A 758 -50.54 -4.58 -6.06
CA ASN A 758 -51.08 -5.90 -5.71
C ASN A 758 -50.81 -6.12 -4.22
N ILE A 759 -51.70 -6.80 -3.53
CA ILE A 759 -51.57 -7.08 -2.11
C ILE A 759 -51.89 -8.55 -2.00
N THR A 760 -50.87 -9.32 -1.66
CA THR A 760 -50.97 -10.77 -1.56
C THR A 760 -50.55 -11.21 -0.18
N ASP A 761 -51.38 -12.02 0.46
CA ASP A 761 -51.07 -12.69 1.71
C ASP A 761 -50.04 -13.79 1.44
N VAL A 762 -48.76 -13.50 1.69
CA VAL A 762 -47.75 -14.55 1.85
C VAL A 762 -47.70 -14.96 3.33
N THR A 763 -47.29 -16.20 3.62
CA THR A 763 -47.22 -16.70 4.99
C THR A 763 -46.21 -15.84 5.77
N ALA A 764 -46.74 -14.86 6.52
CA ALA A 764 -46.06 -13.77 7.25
C ALA A 764 -45.89 -12.39 6.58
N GLY A 765 -46.53 -12.05 5.46
CA GLY A 765 -46.55 -10.65 4.98
C GLY A 765 -47.39 -10.33 3.74
N THR A 766 -47.28 -9.08 3.26
CA THR A 766 -47.98 -8.57 2.07
C THR A 766 -47.00 -8.33 0.91
N GLN A 767 -47.22 -8.87 -0.31
CA GLN A 767 -46.40 -8.62 -1.52
C GLN A 767 -47.15 -7.81 -2.61
N ILE A 768 -46.41 -6.93 -3.33
CA ILE A 768 -46.88 -6.02 -4.39
C ILE A 768 -46.32 -6.34 -5.79
N THR A 769 -47.19 -6.49 -6.81
CA THR A 769 -46.90 -6.91 -8.22
C THR A 769 -48.00 -6.44 -9.24
N GLU A 770 -47.81 -6.61 -10.57
CA GLU A 770 -48.70 -6.11 -11.68
C GLU A 770 -49.77 -7.14 -12.17
N VAL A 771 -50.79 -6.77 -12.99
CA VAL A 771 -51.84 -7.72 -13.49
C VAL A 771 -51.79 -8.01 -15.01
N THR A 772 -51.96 -9.28 -15.40
CA THR A 772 -52.02 -9.81 -16.78
C THR A 772 -53.41 -10.39 -17.09
N CYS A 773 -54.01 -10.24 -18.30
CA CYS A 773 -55.39 -10.68 -18.65
C CYS A 773 -55.75 -10.66 -20.19
N TYR A 774 -56.71 -11.49 -20.64
CA TYR A 774 -57.39 -11.47 -21.95
C TYR A 774 -58.74 -10.72 -21.93
N ALA A 775 -59.09 -9.91 -22.92
CA ALA A 775 -60.38 -9.23 -22.95
C ALA A 775 -61.52 -10.17 -23.39
N ARG A 776 -62.74 -9.88 -22.92
CA ARG A 776 -63.99 -10.55 -23.35
C ARG A 776 -64.11 -10.59 -24.87
N GLY A 777 -64.59 -11.72 -25.38
CA GLY A 777 -64.77 -11.99 -26.81
C GLY A 777 -63.54 -12.60 -27.48
N THR A 778 -62.37 -12.59 -26.83
CA THR A 778 -61.15 -13.26 -27.30
C THR A 778 -61.40 -14.76 -27.43
N ARG A 779 -61.18 -15.33 -28.60
CA ARG A 779 -61.34 -16.75 -28.86
C ARG A 779 -60.07 -17.51 -28.52
N ILE A 780 -60.23 -18.60 -27.79
CA ILE A 780 -59.14 -19.48 -27.38
C ILE A 780 -59.31 -20.80 -28.11
N ALA A 781 -58.20 -21.33 -28.65
CA ALA A 781 -58.21 -22.63 -29.29
C ALA A 781 -58.58 -23.72 -28.27
N THR A 782 -59.45 -24.65 -28.65
CA THR A 782 -59.83 -25.81 -27.83
C THR A 782 -59.96 -27.06 -28.70
N GLY A 783 -60.09 -28.23 -28.07
CA GLY A 783 -60.32 -29.50 -28.78
C GLY A 783 -61.63 -29.57 -29.58
N ARG A 784 -62.54 -28.61 -29.38
CA ARG A 784 -63.83 -28.49 -30.09
C ARG A 784 -63.93 -27.25 -30.98
N GLY A 785 -62.79 -26.65 -31.32
CA GLY A 785 -62.70 -25.40 -32.11
C GLY A 785 -62.40 -24.17 -31.26
N GLU A 786 -62.47 -22.99 -31.85
CA GLU A 786 -62.20 -21.71 -31.18
C GLU A 786 -63.41 -21.22 -30.37
N VAL A 787 -63.25 -21.08 -29.05
CA VAL A 787 -64.32 -20.73 -28.10
C VAL A 787 -63.99 -19.38 -27.45
N ALA A 788 -64.97 -18.48 -27.33
CA ALA A 788 -64.78 -17.21 -26.64
C ALA A 788 -64.40 -17.43 -25.16
N VAL A 789 -63.49 -16.62 -24.64
CA VAL A 789 -62.91 -16.82 -23.30
C VAL A 789 -63.97 -16.81 -22.19
N GLU A 790 -65.05 -16.05 -22.36
CA GLU A 790 -66.19 -16.05 -21.43
C GLU A 790 -67.08 -17.30 -21.48
N ASP A 791 -67.02 -18.08 -22.56
CA ASP A 791 -67.82 -19.29 -22.78
C ASP A 791 -67.06 -20.59 -22.43
N LEU A 792 -65.77 -20.46 -22.12
CA LEU A 792 -64.93 -21.57 -21.65
C LEU A 792 -65.35 -22.05 -20.27
N ARG A 793 -65.11 -23.33 -20.00
CA ARG A 793 -65.41 -23.96 -18.71
C ARG A 793 -64.19 -24.64 -18.15
N ILE A 794 -64.11 -24.71 -16.82
CA ILE A 794 -63.14 -25.56 -16.13
C ILE A 794 -63.30 -27.00 -16.65
N GLY A 795 -62.17 -27.62 -16.99
CA GLY A 795 -62.10 -28.94 -17.60
C GLY A 795 -62.08 -28.95 -19.14
N ASP A 796 -62.43 -27.86 -19.82
CA ASP A 796 -62.22 -27.74 -21.27
C ASP A 796 -60.72 -27.89 -21.58
N ALA A 797 -60.38 -28.60 -22.66
CA ALA A 797 -58.99 -28.84 -23.06
C ALA A 797 -58.53 -27.84 -24.12
N VAL A 798 -57.44 -27.13 -23.83
CA VAL A 798 -56.77 -26.17 -24.71
C VAL A 798 -55.43 -26.76 -25.21
N PRO A 799 -55.06 -26.55 -26.48
CA PRO A 799 -53.73 -26.89 -26.94
C PRO A 799 -52.71 -25.90 -26.35
N THR A 800 -51.59 -26.43 -25.86
CA THR A 800 -50.45 -25.65 -25.40
C THR A 800 -49.25 -25.86 -26.31
N MET A 801 -48.28 -24.94 -26.25
CA MET A 801 -47.10 -24.97 -27.11
C MET A 801 -46.15 -26.13 -26.78
N HIS A 802 -45.98 -26.52 -25.50
CA HIS A 802 -44.97 -27.50 -25.09
C HIS A 802 -45.55 -28.82 -24.55
N ALA A 803 -46.74 -28.79 -23.95
CA ALA A 803 -47.33 -29.89 -23.18
C ALA A 803 -48.60 -30.50 -23.82
N GLY A 804 -48.88 -30.23 -25.10
CA GLY A 804 -50.02 -30.79 -25.82
C GLY A 804 -51.36 -30.28 -25.30
N MET A 805 -52.40 -31.13 -25.26
CA MET A 805 -53.74 -30.72 -24.78
C MET A 805 -53.79 -30.70 -23.25
N GLN A 806 -53.98 -29.52 -22.67
CA GLN A 806 -54.07 -29.32 -21.22
C GLN A 806 -55.48 -28.89 -20.82
N LYS A 807 -55.96 -29.39 -19.67
CA LYS A 807 -57.29 -29.01 -19.15
C LYS A 807 -57.21 -27.69 -18.41
N ILE A 808 -58.21 -26.85 -18.61
CA ILE A 808 -58.39 -25.61 -17.86
C ILE A 808 -58.70 -25.97 -16.40
N LYS A 809 -57.83 -25.52 -15.50
CA LYS A 809 -57.91 -25.72 -14.06
C LYS A 809 -58.77 -24.65 -13.40
N TRP A 810 -58.67 -23.42 -13.89
CA TRP A 810 -59.44 -22.29 -13.41
C TRP A 810 -59.53 -21.17 -14.44
N ILE A 811 -60.56 -20.32 -14.31
CA ILE A 811 -60.75 -19.13 -15.15
C ILE A 811 -60.97 -17.94 -14.22
N GLY A 812 -60.01 -17.02 -14.18
CA GLY A 812 -60.14 -15.75 -13.47
C GLY A 812 -60.96 -14.76 -14.28
N MET A 813 -61.79 -13.94 -13.63
CA MET A 813 -62.60 -12.90 -14.26
C MET A 813 -62.58 -11.60 -13.45
N ARG A 814 -62.47 -10.46 -14.13
CA ARG A 814 -62.58 -9.10 -13.54
C ARG A 814 -63.16 -8.12 -14.57
N GLY A 815 -63.71 -7.00 -14.12
CA GLY A 815 -64.35 -6.02 -14.99
C GLY A 815 -64.19 -4.58 -14.52
N TYR A 816 -64.09 -3.66 -15.48
CA TYR A 816 -63.90 -2.23 -15.26
C TYR A 816 -64.97 -1.43 -16.01
N ALA A 817 -65.69 -0.57 -15.30
CA ALA A 817 -66.66 0.38 -15.88
C ALA A 817 -65.97 1.65 -16.42
N ALA A 818 -66.64 2.39 -17.30
CA ALA A 818 -66.12 3.55 -18.04
C ALA A 818 -65.20 4.53 -17.26
N PRO A 819 -65.50 4.93 -16.00
CA PRO A 819 -64.62 5.87 -15.27
C PRO A 819 -63.25 5.28 -14.93
N PHE A 820 -63.16 3.94 -14.80
CA PHE A 820 -61.97 3.21 -14.36
C PHE A 820 -61.30 2.43 -15.51
N ALA A 821 -62.04 2.16 -16.58
CA ALA A 821 -61.54 1.44 -17.75
C ALA A 821 -60.63 2.30 -18.65
N ASN A 822 -60.80 3.63 -18.61
CA ASN A 822 -60.16 4.58 -19.53
C ASN A 822 -58.81 5.12 -19.03
N HIS A 823 -58.05 4.28 -18.32
CA HIS A 823 -56.68 4.56 -17.89
C HIS A 823 -55.69 3.72 -18.68
N ALA A 824 -54.51 4.24 -19.01
CA ALA A 824 -53.53 3.54 -19.86
C ALA A 824 -53.02 2.19 -19.27
N LYS A 825 -53.19 1.95 -17.97
CA LYS A 825 -52.87 0.64 -17.35
C LYS A 825 -54.01 -0.39 -17.46
N VAL A 826 -55.19 0.03 -17.87
CA VAL A 826 -56.41 -0.80 -17.98
C VAL A 826 -56.89 -0.92 -19.42
N LEU A 827 -56.71 0.14 -20.23
CA LEU A 827 -57.11 0.19 -21.63
C LEU A 827 -56.48 -0.97 -22.41
N PRO A 828 -57.31 -1.76 -23.13
CA PRO A 828 -56.80 -2.89 -23.90
C PRO A 828 -55.73 -2.49 -24.90
N ILE A 829 -54.71 -3.33 -25.01
CA ILE A 829 -53.84 -3.35 -26.18
C ILE A 829 -54.52 -4.22 -27.24
N CYS A 830 -54.76 -3.62 -28.40
CA CYS A 830 -55.24 -4.30 -29.59
C CYS A 830 -54.04 -4.69 -30.46
N VAL A 831 -53.79 -5.98 -30.57
CA VAL A 831 -52.87 -6.58 -31.53
C VAL A 831 -53.71 -6.93 -32.77
N ARG A 832 -53.56 -6.17 -33.86
CA ARG A 832 -54.39 -6.36 -35.05
C ARG A 832 -54.14 -7.70 -35.74
N ALA A 833 -55.13 -8.20 -36.45
CA ALA A 833 -54.98 -9.40 -37.28
C ALA A 833 -53.75 -9.31 -38.19
N GLY A 834 -52.88 -10.32 -38.13
CA GLY A 834 -51.63 -10.39 -38.89
C GLY A 834 -50.49 -9.50 -38.39
N ALA A 835 -50.59 -8.85 -37.23
CA ALA A 835 -49.55 -7.93 -36.74
C ALA A 835 -48.20 -8.62 -36.47
N LEU A 836 -48.22 -9.85 -35.95
CA LEU A 836 -47.02 -10.57 -35.46
C LEU A 836 -46.47 -11.57 -36.47
N GLY A 837 -47.30 -12.04 -37.39
CA GLY A 837 -46.97 -13.02 -38.42
C GLY A 837 -48.10 -13.15 -39.44
N GLU A 838 -47.90 -13.86 -40.54
CA GLU A 838 -48.99 -14.13 -41.48
C GLU A 838 -50.12 -14.89 -40.76
N GLY A 839 -51.31 -14.30 -40.69
CA GLY A 839 -52.45 -14.86 -39.94
C GLY A 839 -52.28 -14.91 -38.41
N VAL A 840 -51.34 -14.14 -37.84
CA VAL A 840 -51.07 -14.10 -36.39
C VAL A 840 -51.12 -12.66 -35.84
N PRO A 841 -52.08 -12.33 -34.96
CA PRO A 841 -53.29 -13.11 -34.67
C PRO A 841 -54.18 -13.24 -35.93
N SER A 842 -55.09 -14.22 -35.95
CA SER A 842 -56.05 -14.43 -37.04
C SER A 842 -57.21 -13.42 -37.03
N ARG A 843 -57.43 -12.77 -35.88
CA ARG A 843 -58.38 -11.68 -35.64
C ARG A 843 -57.74 -10.65 -34.72
N ASP A 844 -58.36 -9.49 -34.54
CA ASP A 844 -57.86 -8.52 -33.56
C ASP A 844 -57.91 -9.12 -32.15
N LEU A 845 -56.75 -9.21 -31.50
CA LEU A 845 -56.58 -9.74 -30.14
C LEU A 845 -56.53 -8.57 -29.16
N PHE A 846 -57.40 -8.59 -28.14
CA PHE A 846 -57.48 -7.57 -27.12
C PHE A 846 -57.03 -8.13 -25.77
N VAL A 847 -55.98 -7.54 -25.20
CA VAL A 847 -55.35 -8.00 -23.95
C VAL A 847 -55.01 -6.83 -23.04
N SER A 848 -54.84 -7.07 -21.74
CA SER A 848 -54.38 -6.02 -20.83
C SER A 848 -52.93 -5.62 -21.13
N PRO A 849 -52.49 -4.41 -20.75
CA PRO A 849 -51.13 -3.93 -21.03
C PRO A 849 -50.00 -4.87 -20.60
N GLY A 850 -50.13 -5.49 -19.41
CA GLY A 850 -49.19 -6.47 -18.87
C GLY A 850 -49.40 -7.91 -19.35
N HIS A 851 -50.29 -8.20 -20.30
CA HIS A 851 -50.42 -9.57 -20.79
C HIS A 851 -49.25 -9.91 -21.73
N ALA A 852 -48.59 -11.06 -21.54
CA ALA A 852 -47.45 -11.42 -22.36
C ALA A 852 -47.83 -12.23 -23.60
N ILE A 853 -47.25 -11.85 -24.73
CA ILE A 853 -47.34 -12.53 -26.01
C ILE A 853 -46.06 -13.31 -26.22
N CYS A 854 -46.17 -14.56 -26.66
CA CYS A 854 -44.99 -15.38 -26.96
C CYS A 854 -44.50 -15.06 -28.38
N ILE A 855 -43.26 -14.58 -28.47
CA ILE A 855 -42.60 -14.23 -29.73
C ILE A 855 -41.19 -14.80 -29.67
N ASP A 856 -40.78 -15.58 -30.67
CA ASP A 856 -39.44 -16.19 -30.75
C ASP A 856 -39.01 -16.98 -29.49
N GLY A 857 -39.96 -17.64 -28.81
CA GLY A 857 -39.67 -18.42 -27.61
C GLY A 857 -39.40 -17.58 -26.35
N VAL A 858 -39.78 -16.30 -26.35
CA VAL A 858 -39.78 -15.43 -25.17
C VAL A 858 -41.13 -14.78 -24.97
N LEU A 859 -41.45 -14.41 -23.72
CA LEU A 859 -42.68 -13.71 -23.36
C LEU A 859 -42.44 -12.20 -23.35
N VAL A 860 -43.29 -11.44 -24.05
CA VAL A 860 -43.20 -9.98 -24.16
C VAL A 860 -44.53 -9.33 -23.84
N HIS A 861 -44.55 -8.39 -22.90
CA HIS A 861 -45.74 -7.60 -22.59
C HIS A 861 -46.31 -6.87 -23.81
N ALA A 862 -47.63 -6.96 -24.00
CA ALA A 862 -48.33 -6.33 -25.11
C ALA A 862 -48.09 -4.81 -25.20
N ALA A 863 -47.99 -4.11 -24.06
CA ALA A 863 -47.71 -2.68 -24.03
C ALA A 863 -46.33 -2.31 -24.63
N GLN A 864 -45.34 -3.19 -24.51
CA GLN A 864 -44.00 -2.96 -25.08
C GLN A 864 -43.98 -3.10 -26.61
N LEU A 865 -44.99 -3.74 -27.18
CA LEU A 865 -45.11 -3.98 -28.62
C LEU A 865 -45.88 -2.87 -29.36
N VAL A 866 -46.43 -1.89 -28.64
CA VAL A 866 -47.21 -0.80 -29.25
C VAL A 866 -46.36 -0.02 -30.25
N ASN A 867 -46.86 0.06 -31.48
CA ASN A 867 -46.21 0.77 -32.59
C ASN A 867 -47.13 1.78 -33.28
N GLY A 868 -48.37 1.92 -32.81
CA GLY A 868 -49.32 2.90 -33.34
C GLY A 868 -50.01 2.48 -34.66
N VAL A 869 -49.55 1.40 -35.31
CA VAL A 869 -50.04 0.96 -36.63
C VAL A 869 -50.62 -0.43 -36.60
N SER A 870 -49.85 -1.47 -36.27
CA SER A 870 -50.35 -2.86 -36.20
C SER A 870 -50.67 -3.28 -34.77
N ILE A 871 -50.09 -2.62 -33.76
CA ILE A 871 -50.37 -2.83 -32.35
C ILE A 871 -50.62 -1.48 -31.70
N ILE A 872 -51.83 -1.30 -31.16
CA ILE A 872 -52.30 -0.03 -30.64
C ILE A 872 -52.91 -0.18 -29.26
N GLN A 873 -52.75 0.85 -28.43
CA GLN A 873 -53.57 0.99 -27.25
C GLN A 873 -54.94 1.57 -27.64
N MET A 874 -56.02 0.99 -27.13
CA MET A 874 -57.36 1.53 -27.36
C MET A 874 -57.49 2.92 -26.75
N PRO A 875 -58.08 3.91 -27.45
CA PRO A 875 -58.16 5.28 -26.95
C PRO A 875 -59.22 5.44 -25.85
N ARG A 876 -60.30 4.65 -25.91
CA ARG A 876 -61.41 4.65 -24.95
C ARG A 876 -62.25 3.39 -25.08
N VAL A 877 -62.82 2.91 -23.98
CA VAL A 877 -63.86 1.87 -23.90
C VAL A 877 -64.93 2.27 -22.88
N ASP A 878 -66.18 1.82 -23.08
CA ASP A 878 -67.27 2.06 -22.12
C ASP A 878 -67.26 1.03 -20.97
N GLU A 879 -66.78 -0.18 -21.24
CA GLU A 879 -66.56 -1.25 -20.27
C GLU A 879 -65.49 -2.19 -20.82
N VAL A 880 -64.66 -2.76 -19.95
CA VAL A 880 -63.81 -3.90 -20.31
C VAL A 880 -63.93 -4.99 -19.26
N ILE A 881 -64.22 -6.20 -19.71
CA ILE A 881 -64.19 -7.40 -18.88
C ILE A 881 -62.99 -8.23 -19.32
N TYR A 882 -62.17 -8.61 -18.37
CA TYR A 882 -60.95 -9.36 -18.54
C TYR A 882 -61.09 -10.75 -17.92
N TYR A 883 -60.52 -11.74 -18.59
CA TYR A 883 -60.45 -13.13 -18.18
C TYR A 883 -59.00 -13.62 -18.21
N HIS A 884 -58.66 -14.62 -17.40
CA HIS A 884 -57.42 -15.37 -17.61
C HIS A 884 -57.65 -16.86 -17.40
N ILE A 885 -56.91 -17.67 -18.15
CA ILE A 885 -57.01 -19.13 -18.11
C ILE A 885 -55.82 -19.68 -17.35
N GLU A 886 -56.08 -20.44 -16.30
CA GLU A 886 -55.08 -21.18 -15.53
C GLU A 886 -55.12 -22.66 -15.91
N LEU A 887 -53.93 -23.25 -16.07
CA LEU A 887 -53.71 -24.67 -16.37
C LEU A 887 -52.99 -25.35 -15.19
N GLU A 888 -52.70 -26.65 -15.30
CA GLU A 888 -51.93 -27.36 -14.27
C GLU A 888 -50.49 -26.86 -14.16
N ASN A 889 -49.88 -26.51 -15.31
CA ASN A 889 -48.59 -25.86 -15.38
C ASN A 889 -48.72 -24.58 -16.23
N HIS A 890 -47.98 -23.54 -15.87
CA HIS A 890 -47.91 -22.34 -16.68
C HIS A 890 -47.37 -22.68 -18.08
N GLU A 891 -48.08 -22.25 -19.12
CA GLU A 891 -47.87 -22.65 -20.51
C GLU A 891 -48.27 -21.56 -21.51
N VAL A 892 -47.85 -21.70 -22.77
CA VAL A 892 -48.32 -20.84 -23.87
C VAL A 892 -49.55 -21.48 -24.51
N ILE A 893 -50.65 -20.73 -24.57
CA ILE A 893 -51.91 -21.10 -25.23
C ILE A 893 -52.13 -20.27 -26.50
N PHE A 894 -53.14 -20.62 -27.28
CA PHE A 894 -53.43 -19.94 -28.55
C PHE A 894 -54.73 -19.12 -28.46
N ALA A 895 -54.59 -17.80 -28.43
CA ALA A 895 -55.68 -16.83 -28.40
C ALA A 895 -55.77 -16.10 -29.73
N GLU A 896 -56.89 -16.21 -30.44
CA GLU A 896 -57.06 -15.72 -31.82
C GLU A 896 -55.95 -16.22 -32.74
N ASN A 897 -55.53 -17.50 -32.60
CA ASN A 897 -54.35 -18.07 -33.28
C ASN A 897 -53.00 -17.39 -32.93
N CYS A 898 -52.93 -16.63 -31.83
CA CYS A 898 -51.70 -16.03 -31.31
C CYS A 898 -51.18 -16.79 -30.09
N PRO A 899 -49.91 -17.21 -30.09
CA PRO A 899 -49.24 -17.74 -28.90
C PRO A 899 -49.20 -16.67 -27.79
N ALA A 900 -49.89 -16.92 -26.68
CA ALA A 900 -50.01 -15.99 -25.56
C ALA A 900 -49.98 -16.74 -24.22
N GLU A 901 -49.61 -16.02 -23.17
CA GLU A 901 -49.35 -16.59 -21.85
C GLU A 901 -50.64 -17.14 -21.20
N SER A 902 -50.60 -18.34 -20.61
CA SER A 902 -51.62 -18.78 -19.64
C SER A 902 -51.33 -18.20 -18.25
N PHE A 903 -52.22 -18.38 -17.30
CA PHE A 903 -52.12 -17.68 -16.02
C PHE A 903 -51.06 -18.32 -15.14
N MET A 904 -50.16 -17.51 -14.59
CA MET A 904 -49.25 -17.91 -13.52
C MET A 904 -49.91 -17.65 -12.16
N GLY A 905 -50.30 -18.72 -11.47
CA GLY A 905 -51.35 -18.62 -10.48
C GLY A 905 -50.94 -18.18 -9.07
N GLU A 906 -49.71 -18.39 -8.59
CA GLU A 906 -49.45 -18.17 -7.15
C GLU A 906 -49.47 -16.70 -6.70
N TYR A 907 -49.07 -15.76 -7.56
CA TYR A 907 -48.86 -14.36 -7.16
C TYR A 907 -50.00 -13.39 -7.53
N PHE A 908 -51.00 -13.84 -8.29
CA PHE A 908 -51.92 -12.93 -8.98
C PHE A 908 -53.40 -13.30 -8.87
N ARG A 909 -53.75 -14.47 -8.29
CA ARG A 909 -55.15 -14.97 -8.25
C ARG A 909 -56.13 -14.00 -7.58
N THR A 910 -55.67 -13.27 -6.56
CA THR A 910 -56.46 -12.28 -5.79
C THR A 910 -56.92 -11.10 -6.63
N GLN A 911 -56.32 -10.85 -7.78
CA GLN A 911 -56.65 -9.74 -8.68
C GLN A 911 -57.97 -9.94 -9.45
N PHE A 912 -58.60 -11.12 -9.36
CA PHE A 912 -59.85 -11.46 -10.05
C PHE A 912 -61.05 -11.43 -9.10
N HIS A 913 -62.19 -10.93 -9.57
CA HIS A 913 -63.44 -10.84 -8.80
C HIS A 913 -63.93 -12.19 -8.28
N ASN A 914 -63.59 -13.28 -8.98
CA ASN A 914 -63.97 -14.64 -8.61
C ASN A 914 -62.83 -15.42 -7.95
N ALA A 915 -61.79 -14.79 -7.41
CA ALA A 915 -60.65 -15.46 -6.75
C ALA A 915 -61.10 -16.50 -5.70
N ALA A 916 -62.15 -16.21 -4.94
CA ALA A 916 -62.71 -17.12 -3.94
C ALA A 916 -63.17 -18.47 -4.53
N SER A 917 -63.55 -18.51 -5.81
CA SER A 917 -63.93 -19.75 -6.49
C SER A 917 -62.76 -20.73 -6.66
N PHE A 918 -61.53 -20.22 -6.84
CA PHE A 918 -60.34 -21.06 -6.88
C PHE A 918 -60.10 -21.75 -5.54
N LYS A 919 -60.15 -20.98 -4.45
CA LYS A 919 -59.96 -21.49 -3.08
C LYS A 919 -61.00 -22.54 -2.69
N ALA A 920 -62.23 -22.41 -3.20
CA ALA A 920 -63.27 -23.41 -3.01
C ALA A 920 -63.01 -24.72 -3.78
N LEU A 921 -62.39 -24.65 -4.96
CA LEU A 921 -62.03 -25.82 -5.78
C LEU A 921 -60.76 -26.52 -5.28
N TYR A 922 -59.79 -25.76 -4.78
CA TYR A 922 -58.47 -26.24 -4.36
C TYR A 922 -58.11 -25.75 -2.94
N PRO A 923 -58.79 -26.27 -1.88
CA PRO A 923 -58.65 -25.76 -0.52
C PRO A 923 -57.28 -26.02 0.14
N GLN A 924 -56.48 -26.93 -0.41
CA GLN A 924 -55.15 -27.30 0.10
C GLN A 924 -54.01 -26.57 -0.65
N GLY A 925 -54.31 -25.64 -1.55
CA GLY A 925 -53.33 -25.00 -2.43
C GLY A 925 -52.94 -25.88 -3.62
N CYS A 926 -51.97 -25.41 -4.42
CA CYS A 926 -51.38 -26.11 -5.56
C CYS A 926 -49.85 -26.13 -5.40
N ALA A 927 -49.15 -26.91 -6.22
CA ALA A 927 -47.68 -26.88 -6.24
C ALA A 927 -47.18 -25.57 -6.89
N PRO A 928 -45.97 -25.10 -6.54
CA PRO A 928 -45.35 -23.92 -7.13
C PRO A 928 -45.22 -24.04 -8.65
N GLU A 929 -45.62 -22.98 -9.36
CA GLU A 929 -45.60 -22.92 -10.82
C GLU A 929 -44.33 -22.18 -11.30
N HIS A 930 -43.66 -22.71 -12.32
CA HIS A 930 -42.50 -22.08 -12.96
C HIS A 930 -42.87 -21.46 -14.32
N MET A 931 -42.22 -20.36 -14.71
CA MET A 931 -42.39 -19.80 -16.07
C MET A 931 -42.00 -20.82 -17.14
N CYS A 932 -42.87 -21.04 -18.13
CA CYS A 932 -42.58 -21.94 -19.25
C CYS A 932 -41.50 -21.35 -20.17
N LEU A 933 -41.38 -20.02 -20.24
CA LEU A 933 -40.42 -19.31 -21.07
C LEU A 933 -39.90 -18.06 -20.35
N PRO A 934 -38.67 -17.61 -20.65
CA PRO A 934 -38.14 -16.34 -20.15
C PRO A 934 -38.98 -15.15 -20.63
N ARG A 935 -39.12 -14.12 -19.78
CA ARG A 935 -39.82 -12.87 -20.10
C ARG A 935 -38.84 -11.72 -20.31
N LEU A 936 -39.12 -10.89 -21.32
CA LEU A 936 -38.33 -9.69 -21.64
C LEU A 936 -39.10 -8.43 -21.28
N ASP A 937 -38.60 -7.68 -20.30
CA ASP A 937 -39.17 -6.38 -19.91
C ASP A 937 -38.38 -5.19 -20.50
N SER A 938 -37.13 -5.40 -20.94
CA SER A 938 -36.30 -4.41 -21.68
C SER A 938 -35.12 -5.10 -22.41
N GLY A 939 -34.36 -4.34 -23.22
CA GLY A 939 -33.08 -4.77 -23.79
C GLY A 939 -33.07 -5.03 -25.31
N PHE A 940 -31.88 -5.33 -25.84
CA PHE A 940 -31.61 -5.41 -27.29
C PHE A 940 -32.50 -6.42 -28.04
N GLN A 941 -32.87 -7.52 -27.38
CA GLN A 941 -33.74 -8.54 -27.96
C GLN A 941 -35.19 -8.04 -28.08
N LEU A 942 -35.70 -7.32 -27.07
CA LEU A 942 -37.02 -6.67 -27.13
C LEU A 942 -37.04 -5.60 -28.23
N ASP A 943 -35.99 -4.80 -28.33
CA ASP A 943 -35.87 -3.78 -29.37
C ASP A 943 -35.84 -4.40 -30.78
N ALA A 944 -35.15 -5.53 -30.95
CA ALA A 944 -35.13 -6.27 -32.21
C ALA A 944 -36.52 -6.83 -32.58
N ILE A 945 -37.24 -7.40 -31.61
CA ILE A 945 -38.62 -7.87 -31.78
C ILE A 945 -39.53 -6.71 -32.21
N TRP A 946 -39.46 -5.59 -31.49
CA TRP A 946 -40.26 -4.41 -31.80
C TRP A 946 -39.98 -3.89 -33.21
N ARG A 947 -38.69 -3.72 -33.57
CA ARG A 947 -38.27 -3.26 -34.91
C ARG A 947 -38.80 -4.15 -36.02
N ARG A 948 -38.77 -5.47 -35.83
CA ARG A 948 -39.29 -6.44 -36.81
C ARG A 948 -40.80 -6.30 -37.01
N ILE A 949 -41.56 -6.12 -35.93
CA ILE A 949 -43.02 -5.95 -35.97
C ILE A 949 -43.38 -4.59 -36.59
N ALA A 950 -42.63 -3.53 -36.24
CA ALA A 950 -42.78 -2.21 -36.84
C ALA A 950 -42.52 -2.25 -38.37
N ALA A 951 -41.44 -2.92 -38.80
CA ALA A 951 -41.12 -3.10 -40.22
C ALA A 951 -42.24 -3.83 -40.98
N ARG A 952 -42.81 -4.89 -40.39
CA ARG A 952 -44.01 -5.58 -40.95
C ARG A 952 -45.21 -4.66 -41.10
N ALA A 953 -45.39 -3.70 -40.19
CA ALA A 953 -46.47 -2.72 -40.24
C ALA A 953 -46.26 -1.61 -41.30
N GLY A 954 -45.20 -1.71 -42.12
CA GLY A 954 -44.85 -0.67 -43.10
C GLY A 954 -44.16 0.54 -42.47
N ILE A 955 -43.77 0.46 -41.19
CA ILE A 955 -42.92 1.45 -40.53
C ILE A 955 -41.48 1.13 -40.97
N ALA A 956 -41.10 1.58 -42.15
CA ALA A 956 -39.76 1.33 -42.70
C ALA A 956 -38.68 1.92 -41.78
N ALA A 957 -37.62 1.15 -41.50
CA ALA A 957 -36.35 1.72 -41.06
C ALA A 957 -35.65 2.26 -42.33
N PRO A 958 -35.37 3.57 -42.44
CA PRO A 958 -34.64 4.10 -43.58
C PRO A 958 -33.19 3.58 -43.57
N ALA A 959 -32.64 3.33 -44.75
CA ALA A 959 -31.25 2.88 -44.92
C ALA A 959 -30.20 4.00 -44.65
N ALA A 960 -30.65 5.21 -44.32
CA ALA A 960 -29.91 6.29 -43.67
C ALA A 960 -30.94 7.32 -43.22
N ASP A 961 -31.07 7.61 -41.93
CA ASP A 961 -32.01 8.63 -41.44
C ASP A 961 -31.65 10.00 -42.08
N GLY A 962 -32.61 10.61 -42.79
CA GLY A 962 -32.52 12.02 -43.14
C GLY A 962 -32.65 12.85 -41.86
N ALA A 963 -32.13 14.08 -41.86
CA ALA A 963 -32.23 14.96 -40.70
C ALA A 963 -33.69 15.07 -40.24
N LEU A 964 -33.95 14.77 -38.96
CA LEU A 964 -35.27 14.95 -38.34
C LEU A 964 -35.62 16.44 -38.33
N ARG A 965 -36.71 16.80 -39.00
CA ARG A 965 -37.23 18.17 -39.07
C ARG A 965 -38.53 18.27 -38.28
N GLY A 966 -38.74 19.37 -37.58
CA GLY A 966 -39.99 19.64 -36.89
C GLY A 966 -39.79 20.26 -35.53
N TYR A 967 -40.90 20.59 -34.87
CA TYR A 967 -40.93 21.31 -33.61
C TYR A 967 -41.98 20.75 -32.67
N VAL A 968 -41.67 20.81 -31.37
CA VAL A 968 -42.65 20.68 -30.30
C VAL A 968 -43.27 22.06 -30.06
N ASP A 969 -44.55 22.20 -30.43
CA ASP A 969 -45.31 23.45 -30.29
C ASP A 969 -45.88 23.61 -28.88
N ILE A 970 -46.29 22.50 -28.27
CA ILE A 970 -46.88 22.45 -26.94
C ILE A 970 -46.16 21.38 -26.15
N ALA A 971 -45.62 21.74 -24.99
CA ALA A 971 -45.08 20.82 -23.99
C ALA A 971 -45.63 21.20 -22.60
N GLY A 972 -46.96 21.14 -22.47
CA GLY A 972 -47.68 21.48 -21.24
C GLY A 972 -47.96 20.24 -20.39
N PRO A 973 -48.48 20.39 -19.16
CA PRO A 973 -48.62 19.30 -18.19
C PRO A 973 -49.62 18.21 -18.58
N VAL A 974 -50.44 18.45 -19.61
CA VAL A 974 -51.49 17.54 -20.10
C VAL A 974 -51.28 17.13 -21.55
N LEU A 975 -50.56 17.92 -22.35
CA LEU A 975 -50.45 17.71 -23.79
C LEU A 975 -49.04 18.03 -24.29
N CYS A 976 -48.47 17.09 -25.03
CA CYS A 976 -47.31 17.31 -25.88
C CYS A 976 -47.74 17.22 -27.35
N ALA A 977 -47.59 18.31 -28.11
CA ALA A 977 -48.02 18.39 -29.49
C ALA A 977 -46.98 19.12 -30.35
N GLY A 978 -46.95 18.81 -31.64
CA GLY A 978 -46.00 19.39 -32.57
C GLY A 978 -46.10 18.78 -33.95
N TRP A 979 -45.01 18.84 -34.71
CA TRP A 979 -44.89 18.11 -35.97
C TRP A 979 -43.46 17.59 -36.17
N ALA A 980 -43.31 16.49 -36.91
CA ALA A 980 -42.03 15.87 -37.23
C ALA A 980 -42.05 15.18 -38.61
N GLN A 981 -41.02 15.41 -39.41
CA GLN A 981 -40.83 14.84 -40.75
C GLN A 981 -39.40 14.32 -40.93
N ASP A 982 -39.25 13.20 -41.63
CA ASP A 982 -37.97 12.76 -42.18
C ASP A 982 -37.63 13.53 -43.46
N ALA A 983 -36.50 14.23 -43.50
CA ALA A 983 -36.05 14.89 -44.73
C ALA A 983 -35.82 13.91 -45.90
N ALA A 984 -35.40 12.68 -45.64
CA ALA A 984 -35.12 11.66 -46.64
C ALA A 984 -36.38 10.89 -47.08
N ALA A 985 -37.45 10.94 -46.27
CA ALA A 985 -38.73 10.29 -46.56
C ALA A 985 -39.90 11.26 -46.29
N PRO A 986 -40.05 12.33 -47.11
CA PRO A 986 -40.94 13.45 -46.82
C PRO A 986 -42.43 13.10 -46.79
N GLU A 987 -42.84 11.93 -47.29
CA GLU A 987 -44.24 11.48 -47.24
C GLU A 987 -44.50 10.40 -46.18
N THR A 988 -43.47 9.98 -45.42
CA THR A 988 -43.60 8.91 -44.42
C THR A 988 -43.75 9.50 -43.01
N PRO A 989 -44.75 9.08 -42.22
CA PRO A 989 -44.90 9.49 -40.82
C PRO A 989 -43.72 9.05 -39.94
N VAL A 990 -43.31 9.91 -39.02
CA VAL A 990 -42.23 9.63 -38.06
C VAL A 990 -42.81 9.11 -36.75
N CYS A 991 -42.29 8.00 -36.24
CA CYS A 991 -42.61 7.52 -34.90
C CYS A 991 -41.72 8.20 -33.86
N LEU A 992 -42.32 8.71 -32.79
CA LEU A 992 -41.69 9.51 -31.76
C LEU A 992 -41.89 8.86 -30.40
N ASP A 993 -40.80 8.78 -29.65
CA ASP A 993 -40.75 8.40 -28.25
C ASP A 993 -40.74 9.69 -27.41
N ILE A 994 -41.74 9.84 -26.55
CA ILE A 994 -41.83 10.93 -25.59
C ILE A 994 -41.12 10.47 -24.31
N PHE A 995 -40.16 11.25 -23.83
CA PHE A 995 -39.41 11.01 -22.61
C PHE A 995 -39.70 12.09 -21.55
N SER A 996 -39.69 11.69 -20.28
CA SER A 996 -39.63 12.59 -19.14
C SER A 996 -38.54 12.10 -18.20
N GLN A 997 -37.59 12.97 -17.84
CA GLN A 997 -36.40 12.63 -17.03
C GLN A 997 -35.65 11.38 -17.51
N GLY A 998 -35.51 11.19 -18.83
CA GLY A 998 -34.80 10.04 -19.41
C GLY A 998 -35.61 8.74 -19.50
N ARG A 999 -36.84 8.69 -18.97
CA ARG A 999 -37.77 7.55 -19.14
C ARG A 999 -38.71 7.79 -20.31
N ARG A 1000 -38.83 6.84 -21.24
CA ARG A 1000 -39.87 6.89 -22.29
C ARG A 1000 -41.25 6.73 -21.64
N ILE A 1001 -42.04 7.80 -21.65
CA ILE A 1001 -43.41 7.85 -21.08
C ILE A 1001 -44.47 7.47 -22.11
N GLY A 1002 -44.14 7.47 -23.39
CA GLY A 1002 -45.06 7.00 -24.42
C GLY A 1002 -44.47 7.11 -25.81
N ARG A 1003 -45.23 6.62 -26.78
CA ARG A 1003 -44.87 6.61 -28.19
C ARG A 1003 -46.04 7.13 -29.00
N VAL A 1004 -45.78 8.00 -29.96
CA VAL A 1004 -46.78 8.63 -30.82
C VAL A 1004 -46.31 8.64 -32.27
N LEU A 1005 -47.25 8.62 -33.22
CA LEU A 1005 -46.95 8.73 -34.65
C LEU A 1005 -47.29 10.13 -35.15
N ALA A 1006 -46.36 10.76 -35.87
CA ALA A 1006 -46.54 12.08 -36.45
C ALA A 1006 -47.23 12.00 -37.82
N ASN A 1007 -48.56 11.84 -37.84
CA ASN A 1007 -49.38 11.66 -39.05
C ASN A 1007 -50.61 12.58 -39.15
N LEU A 1008 -50.80 13.49 -38.19
CA LEU A 1008 -51.90 14.45 -38.20
C LEU A 1008 -51.69 15.49 -39.31
N TYR A 1009 -52.77 15.86 -40.00
CA TYR A 1009 -52.71 16.85 -41.07
C TYR A 1009 -52.61 18.27 -40.50
N ARG A 1010 -51.67 19.05 -41.04
CA ARG A 1010 -51.40 20.43 -40.67
C ARG A 1010 -51.20 21.29 -41.92
N GLU A 1011 -52.07 22.29 -42.06
CA GLU A 1011 -52.07 23.20 -43.21
C GLU A 1011 -50.81 24.09 -43.24
N ASP A 1012 -50.37 24.58 -42.09
CA ASP A 1012 -49.15 25.38 -41.95
C ASP A 1012 -47.89 24.60 -42.35
N VAL A 1013 -47.82 23.31 -42.02
CA VAL A 1013 -46.71 22.43 -42.39
C VAL A 1013 -46.71 22.13 -43.90
N ARG A 1014 -47.89 21.96 -44.50
CA ARG A 1014 -48.04 21.82 -45.97
C ARG A 1014 -47.60 23.09 -46.70
N ASP A 1015 -48.08 24.25 -46.26
CA ASP A 1015 -47.81 25.53 -46.92
C ASP A 1015 -46.34 25.95 -46.79
N ALA A 1016 -45.66 25.50 -45.74
CA ALA A 1016 -44.21 25.61 -45.57
C ALA A 1016 -43.39 24.64 -46.45
N GLY A 1017 -44.05 23.80 -47.26
CA GLY A 1017 -43.41 22.90 -48.23
C GLY A 1017 -42.93 21.55 -47.66
N PHE A 1018 -43.36 21.16 -46.47
CA PHE A 1018 -43.01 19.87 -45.86
C PHE A 1018 -44.02 18.78 -46.25
N GLY A 1019 -43.84 18.21 -47.45
CA GLY A 1019 -44.59 17.06 -47.95
C GLY A 1019 -46.11 17.29 -48.07
N SER A 1020 -46.90 16.24 -47.84
CA SER A 1020 -48.37 16.31 -47.83
C SER A 1020 -48.99 17.06 -46.63
N GLY A 1021 -48.18 17.57 -45.71
CA GLY A 1021 -48.65 18.23 -44.48
C GLY A 1021 -49.11 17.27 -43.38
N ARG A 1022 -49.02 15.95 -43.59
CA ARG A 1022 -49.42 14.93 -42.59
C ARG A 1022 -48.27 14.55 -41.67
N HIS A 1023 -47.78 15.54 -40.92
CA HIS A 1023 -46.62 15.39 -40.05
C HIS A 1023 -46.85 15.86 -38.62
N GLY A 1024 -48.09 16.21 -38.23
CA GLY A 1024 -48.42 16.62 -36.86
C GLY A 1024 -48.52 15.43 -35.89
N PHE A 1025 -48.26 15.66 -34.60
CA PHE A 1025 -48.53 14.70 -33.53
C PHE A 1025 -49.17 15.40 -32.32
N GLU A 1026 -49.97 14.64 -31.58
CA GLU A 1026 -50.52 15.01 -30.28
C GLU A 1026 -50.41 13.80 -29.34
N PHE A 1027 -49.86 14.01 -28.16
CA PHE A 1027 -49.70 13.00 -27.13
C PHE A 1027 -50.18 13.56 -25.80
N ILE A 1028 -51.27 12.99 -25.28
CA ILE A 1028 -51.80 13.34 -23.96
C ILE A 1028 -50.83 12.80 -22.91
N LEU A 1029 -50.24 13.70 -22.13
CA LEU A 1029 -49.33 13.32 -21.06
C LEU A 1029 -50.12 12.75 -19.89
N PRO A 1030 -49.70 11.60 -19.34
CA PRO A 1030 -50.23 11.12 -18.07
C PRO A 1030 -50.15 12.19 -16.97
N GLU A 1031 -51.11 12.19 -16.04
CA GLU A 1031 -51.05 13.08 -14.88
C GLU A 1031 -49.76 12.85 -14.08
N GLY A 1032 -49.11 13.95 -13.68
CA GLY A 1032 -47.88 13.90 -12.88
C GLY A 1032 -46.58 13.75 -13.69
N VAL A 1033 -46.62 13.80 -15.03
CA VAL A 1033 -45.40 13.85 -15.86
C VAL A 1033 -44.58 15.11 -15.54
N ALA A 1034 -43.31 14.92 -15.18
CA ALA A 1034 -42.38 16.02 -14.98
C ALA A 1034 -42.06 16.71 -16.32
N LEU A 1035 -42.21 18.03 -16.36
CA LEU A 1035 -41.82 18.87 -17.48
C LEU A 1035 -40.38 19.38 -17.32
N PRO A 1036 -39.67 19.67 -18.43
CA PRO A 1036 -40.16 19.54 -19.80
C PRO A 1036 -39.94 18.13 -20.36
N VAL A 1037 -40.88 17.63 -21.16
CA VAL A 1037 -40.70 16.36 -21.88
C VAL A 1037 -39.70 16.52 -23.03
N GLU A 1038 -39.07 15.43 -23.43
CA GLU A 1038 -38.25 15.33 -24.63
C GLU A 1038 -38.97 14.46 -25.66
N VAL A 1039 -38.89 14.83 -26.94
CA VAL A 1039 -39.50 14.06 -28.01
C VAL A 1039 -38.37 13.59 -28.91
N ARG A 1040 -38.20 12.28 -29.04
CA ARG A 1040 -37.10 11.68 -29.83
C ARG A 1040 -37.67 10.77 -30.89
N ARG A 1041 -37.06 10.69 -32.07
CA ARG A 1041 -37.41 9.71 -33.09
C ARG A 1041 -37.13 8.30 -32.57
N SER A 1042 -38.11 7.40 -32.69
CA SER A 1042 -38.04 6.04 -32.12
C SER A 1042 -36.99 5.15 -32.80
N THR A 1043 -36.56 5.47 -34.03
CA THR A 1043 -35.62 4.65 -34.81
C THR A 1043 -34.15 4.89 -34.43
N ASP A 1044 -33.75 6.15 -34.21
CA ASP A 1044 -32.36 6.55 -33.98
C ASP A 1044 -32.13 7.39 -32.70
N GLY A 1045 -33.21 7.75 -31.99
CA GLY A 1045 -33.15 8.58 -30.78
C GLY A 1045 -32.91 10.07 -31.05
N SER A 1046 -32.93 10.53 -32.31
CA SER A 1046 -32.72 11.94 -32.65
C SER A 1046 -33.80 12.82 -32.01
N GLN A 1047 -33.37 13.88 -31.30
CA GLN A 1047 -34.27 14.73 -30.53
C GLN A 1047 -34.91 15.81 -31.42
N LEU A 1048 -36.23 15.99 -31.29
CA LEU A 1048 -37.00 17.04 -31.94
C LEU A 1048 -36.80 18.37 -31.21
N ALA A 1049 -36.60 19.45 -31.96
CA ALA A 1049 -36.38 20.78 -31.40
C ALA A 1049 -37.64 21.33 -30.70
N LYS A 1050 -37.45 22.17 -29.67
CA LYS A 1050 -38.53 22.95 -29.04
C LYS A 1050 -38.54 24.35 -29.63
N THR A 1051 -39.72 24.91 -29.88
CA THR A 1051 -39.86 26.32 -30.32
C THR A 1051 -39.71 27.24 -29.10
N ASP A 1052 -38.69 28.11 -29.08
CA ASP A 1052 -38.55 29.20 -28.10
C ASP A 1052 -39.66 30.25 -28.34
N THR A 1053 -40.83 30.05 -27.76
CA THR A 1053 -41.96 30.99 -27.87
C THR A 1053 -41.87 32.16 -26.87
N ASP A 1054 -40.71 32.81 -26.82
CA ASP A 1054 -40.61 34.25 -26.56
C ASP A 1054 -40.28 35.06 -27.85
N ALA A 1055 -39.93 34.39 -28.96
CA ALA A 1055 -39.56 35.08 -30.21
C ALA A 1055 -40.64 35.08 -31.32
N ALA A 1056 -41.68 34.24 -31.26
CA ALA A 1056 -42.71 34.13 -32.31
C ALA A 1056 -44.04 34.83 -32.00
N ARG A 1057 -44.13 35.57 -30.87
CA ARG A 1057 -45.28 36.43 -30.54
C ARG A 1057 -45.11 37.89 -30.96
N ALA A 1058 -44.05 38.19 -31.73
CA ALA A 1058 -43.68 39.54 -32.16
C ALA A 1058 -43.40 39.67 -33.68
N ALA A 1059 -44.06 38.85 -34.53
CA ALA A 1059 -44.14 39.07 -35.97
C ALA A 1059 -45.58 38.91 -36.47
#